data_AF-A0A660DUD3-F1
#
_entry.id   AF-A0A660DUD3-F1
#
_cell.length_a   1.000
_cell.length_b   1.000
_cell.length_c   1.000
_cell.angle_alpha   90.00
_cell.angle_beta   90.00
_cell.angle_gamma   90.00
#
_symmetry.space_group_name_H-M   'P 1'
#
loop_
_entity.id
_entity.type
_entity.pdbx_description
1 polymer ?
#
loop_
_entity_poly.entity_id
_entity_poly.type
_entity_poly.pdbx_seq_one_letter_code
_entity_poly.pdbx_strand_id
1 'polypeptide(L)'
;MKFIGLVGTNASKSYNRQLLQFMQRHFKTEATIEVREIKDLPLFNEDALSNPPASVLDLNDAIKAADGVILATPEYDHAIPAALKSVIEWLSCVDHPFQNKPIMIVGASLGAQGTSRAQIQLRETLDAPGIGGYVLPGNEFLLSHATTAFDDNGWLKDTKTVAFLEECFAHFSAYTDMINAKFSPKTTSTSQLKWSASYDVIVLGFGAAGASAARFAADNHAKTLLVDAAPNGHEGGNVRYAGQVVATGTDYDQLLAYYRAMLGTTKLDEDLLQTYVHGMVNMRDYFKDYLDVKEPVSYNDTYKYGPKTGPSDALAPEYPELPGAKAFDLTLVHEGFFDAALWKNLRQHVLDRSDQIDVWLDSPAEKLIQDPETKAILGVQIKRHGVSVNIRARNGVVMSMGGFETNNQYIQDYLGAPHLAPIGSLYNRGDGIRMAEEVGADLWHMHSYEGLGILAGMTFAPKPGERGKLILAPWPDLYTGSILVAGDDGSRYFREDEPNRHGRLYDHGTWRIPTAQDHAYLIFDQAQYEQFKAADNPDDSFLDQLVKADTLADLAAATDLQPTILMKTVQDFNQFAENGEDFSQHRAPETMRAFDDGPYYAARLEAGMLNTQGGPRRNAKAEILDVHAQPIPHLYGAGELGGANANQYAGGSNLAECLIFGKIAGENAAQQTPLAATAPVDGPAEATVDLGGNDVVEADALANITVGPNQYLGVSEAGIGGQVVVRITYTDATLQNVEIVQQSESEDVGQAAVEQLPAAMVQANSADVDSISGASASSRAIKSAVKNALSKVKTTVQ
;
A
#
# COMPACT_ATOMS: atom_id res chain seq x y z
N MET A 1 -8.98 15.70 40.27
CA MET A 1 -10.22 15.96 39.51
C MET A 1 -10.80 17.32 39.88
N LYS A 2 -11.45 17.98 38.93
CA LYS A 2 -12.25 19.20 39.09
C LYS A 2 -13.73 18.85 38.90
N PHE A 3 -14.56 19.12 39.89
CA PHE A 3 -16.01 18.94 39.84
C PHE A 3 -16.74 20.27 39.97
N ILE A 4 -17.86 20.42 39.25
CA ILE A 4 -18.84 21.48 39.53
C ILE A 4 -19.92 20.92 40.46
N GLY A 5 -20.15 21.57 41.60
CA GLY A 5 -21.26 21.26 42.51
C GLY A 5 -22.41 22.25 42.31
N LEU A 6 -23.56 21.80 41.81
CA LEU A 6 -24.73 22.66 41.63
C LEU A 6 -25.69 22.59 42.80
N VAL A 7 -25.95 23.75 43.42
CA VAL A 7 -26.99 23.89 44.43
C VAL A 7 -28.35 23.84 43.73
N GLY A 8 -29.08 22.74 43.87
CA GLY A 8 -30.33 22.46 43.15
C GLY A 8 -31.57 23.26 43.59
N THR A 9 -31.41 24.41 44.24
CA THR A 9 -32.54 25.28 44.64
C THR A 9 -32.14 26.75 44.57
N ASN A 10 -33.10 27.62 44.30
CA ASN A 10 -32.94 29.07 44.37
C ASN A 10 -33.21 29.65 45.77
N ALA A 11 -33.43 28.81 46.79
CA ALA A 11 -33.67 29.27 48.15
C ALA A 11 -32.44 29.92 48.80
N SER A 12 -32.65 31.06 49.47
CA SER A 12 -31.59 31.77 50.22
C SER A 12 -31.00 30.90 51.34
N LYS A 13 -31.79 29.98 51.92
CA LYS A 13 -31.33 28.95 52.86
C LYS A 13 -31.45 27.58 52.22
N SER A 14 -30.36 26.83 52.17
CA SER A 14 -30.31 25.50 51.55
C SER A 14 -29.35 24.58 52.30
N TYR A 15 -29.86 23.43 52.76
CA TYR A 15 -29.01 22.37 53.31
C TYR A 15 -28.21 21.65 52.23
N ASN A 16 -28.66 21.70 50.97
CA ASN A 16 -27.90 21.17 49.83
C ASN A 16 -26.66 22.02 49.53
N ARG A 17 -26.75 23.34 49.75
CA ARG A 17 -25.58 24.23 49.73
C ARG A 17 -24.61 23.88 50.86
N GLN A 18 -25.11 23.69 52.08
CA GLN A 18 -24.27 23.27 53.21
C GLN A 18 -23.63 21.90 52.95
N LEU A 19 -24.34 20.96 52.35
CA LEU A 19 -23.82 19.66 51.96
C LEU A 19 -22.71 19.78 50.92
N LEU A 20 -22.89 20.58 49.85
CA LEU A 20 -21.83 20.81 48.87
C LEU A 20 -20.61 21.54 49.46
N GLN A 21 -20.82 22.50 50.37
CA GLN A 21 -19.74 23.19 51.09
C GLN A 21 -19.02 22.26 52.08
N PHE A 22 -19.74 21.30 52.68
CA PHE A 22 -19.13 20.22 53.44
C PHE A 22 -18.24 19.38 52.52
N MET A 23 -18.78 18.86 51.41
CA MET A 23 -18.04 18.04 50.44
C MET A 23 -16.80 18.77 49.92
N GLN A 24 -16.93 20.04 49.55
CA GLN A 24 -15.83 20.88 49.08
C GLN A 24 -14.69 20.97 50.10
N ARG A 25 -14.99 21.05 51.39
CA ARG A 25 -13.97 21.14 52.45
C ARG A 25 -13.42 19.78 52.85
N HIS A 26 -14.29 18.76 52.90
CA HIS A 26 -13.96 17.39 53.32
C HIS A 26 -13.07 16.70 52.30
N PHE A 27 -13.43 16.76 51.01
CA PHE A 27 -12.72 16.09 49.92
C PHE A 27 -11.64 16.94 49.25
N LYS A 28 -11.21 18.05 49.87
CA LYS A 28 -10.27 19.03 49.26
C LYS A 28 -8.92 18.44 48.86
N THR A 29 -8.51 17.33 49.48
CA THR A 29 -7.27 16.60 49.17
C THR A 29 -7.43 15.64 47.99
N GLU A 30 -8.66 15.27 47.64
CA GLU A 30 -9.00 14.28 46.61
C GLU A 30 -9.47 14.97 45.32
N ALA A 31 -10.26 16.03 45.45
CA ALA A 31 -10.78 16.79 44.31
C ALA A 31 -11.00 18.27 44.63
N THR A 32 -10.96 19.10 43.59
CA THR A 32 -11.42 20.48 43.65
C THR A 32 -12.91 20.51 43.31
N ILE A 33 -13.76 20.90 44.26
CA ILE A 33 -15.20 21.07 44.04
C ILE A 33 -15.52 22.56 43.98
N GLU A 34 -15.99 23.03 42.85
CA GLU A 34 -16.43 24.41 42.63
C GLU A 34 -17.95 24.48 42.80
N VAL A 35 -18.40 25.05 43.92
CA VAL A 35 -19.84 25.15 44.22
C VAL A 35 -20.45 26.35 43.50
N ARG A 36 -21.47 26.11 42.68
CA ARG A 36 -22.20 27.14 41.91
C ARG A 36 -23.66 27.20 42.35
N GLU A 37 -24.16 28.43 42.46
CA GLU A 37 -25.56 28.72 42.76
C GLU A 37 -26.39 28.78 41.48
N ILE A 38 -27.63 28.29 41.55
CA ILE A 38 -28.59 28.46 40.45
C ILE A 38 -29.57 29.63 40.68
N LYS A 39 -29.52 30.27 41.85
CA LYS A 39 -30.54 31.23 42.28
C LYS A 39 -30.65 32.47 41.39
N ASP A 40 -29.55 32.83 40.73
CA ASP A 40 -29.43 34.04 39.90
C ASP A 40 -29.58 33.71 38.39
N LEU A 41 -29.89 32.45 38.05
CA LEU A 41 -30.20 32.04 36.68
C LEU A 41 -31.66 32.36 36.35
N PRO A 42 -31.95 32.93 35.18
CA PRO A 42 -33.32 33.18 34.75
C PRO A 42 -34.06 31.86 34.50
N LEU A 43 -35.38 31.87 34.64
CA LEU A 43 -36.21 30.74 34.21
C LEU A 43 -36.02 30.51 32.70
N PHE A 44 -36.11 29.24 32.30
CA PHE A 44 -35.96 28.81 30.93
C PHE A 44 -36.99 29.49 30.05
N ASN A 45 -36.52 30.02 28.91
CA ASN A 45 -37.34 30.63 27.90
C ASN A 45 -36.79 30.24 26.52
N GLU A 46 -37.57 29.46 25.78
CA GLU A 46 -37.22 28.97 24.45
C GLU A 46 -36.96 30.12 23.45
N ASP A 47 -37.68 31.24 23.57
CA ASP A 47 -37.49 32.42 22.72
C ASP A 47 -36.08 33.04 22.83
N ALA A 48 -35.39 32.78 23.96
CA ALA A 48 -34.07 33.32 24.23
C ALA A 48 -32.91 32.38 23.85
N LEU A 49 -33.18 31.24 23.19
CA LEU A 49 -32.13 30.31 22.75
C LEU A 49 -31.17 30.90 21.71
N SER A 50 -31.64 31.82 20.87
CA SER A 50 -30.79 32.51 19.89
C SER A 50 -29.78 33.47 20.52
N ASN A 51 -29.99 33.87 21.77
CA ASN A 51 -29.08 34.72 22.55
C ASN A 51 -29.19 34.39 24.04
N PRO A 52 -28.59 33.26 24.49
CA PRO A 52 -28.72 32.79 25.85
C PRO A 52 -28.15 33.78 26.87
N PRO A 53 -28.71 33.86 28.09
CA PRO A 53 -28.19 34.73 29.14
C PRO A 53 -26.72 34.43 29.48
N ALA A 54 -25.91 35.47 29.70
CA ALA A 54 -24.48 35.32 29.99
C ALA A 54 -24.19 34.43 31.22
N SER A 55 -25.07 34.44 32.22
CA SER A 55 -24.95 33.59 33.40
C SER A 55 -25.19 32.10 33.11
N VAL A 56 -26.00 31.79 32.10
CA VAL A 56 -26.21 30.41 31.61
C VAL A 56 -24.97 29.94 30.84
N LEU A 57 -24.40 30.80 30.00
CA LEU A 57 -23.16 30.50 29.26
C LEU A 57 -21.97 30.28 30.20
N ASP A 58 -21.79 31.13 31.23
CA ASP A 58 -20.74 30.96 32.24
C ASP A 58 -20.85 29.60 32.97
N LEU A 59 -22.08 29.20 33.33
CA LEU A 59 -22.31 27.90 33.96
C LEU A 59 -22.02 26.74 32.98
N ASN A 60 -22.44 26.88 31.73
CA ASN A 60 -22.20 25.90 30.69
C ASN A 60 -20.69 25.67 30.47
N ASP A 61 -19.91 26.75 30.36
CA ASP A 61 -18.45 26.70 30.19
C ASP A 61 -17.78 26.05 31.41
N ALA A 62 -18.24 26.38 32.62
CA ALA A 62 -17.75 25.78 33.85
C ALA A 62 -17.99 24.26 33.89
N ILE A 63 -19.16 23.78 33.43
CA ILE A 63 -19.48 22.35 33.37
C ILE A 63 -18.66 21.65 32.29
N LYS A 64 -18.50 22.27 31.10
CA LYS A 64 -17.67 21.73 30.02
C LYS A 64 -16.23 21.49 30.49
N ALA A 65 -15.66 22.46 31.20
CA ALA A 65 -14.30 22.44 31.72
C ALA A 65 -14.08 21.52 32.95
N ALA A 66 -15.12 20.92 33.51
CA ALA A 66 -15.01 20.03 34.66
C ALA A 66 -14.95 18.56 34.26
N ASP A 67 -14.30 17.75 35.10
CA ASP A 67 -14.20 16.29 34.93
C ASP A 67 -15.55 15.61 35.19
N GLY A 68 -16.43 16.22 36.00
CA GLY A 68 -17.76 15.72 36.33
C GLY A 68 -18.61 16.75 37.07
N VAL A 69 -19.87 16.41 37.32
CA VAL A 69 -20.84 17.30 37.99
C VAL A 69 -21.46 16.61 39.20
N ILE A 70 -21.62 17.34 40.31
CA ILE A 70 -22.34 16.92 41.50
C ILE A 70 -23.62 17.77 41.60
N LEU A 71 -24.78 17.15 41.45
CA LEU A 71 -26.08 17.82 41.56
C LEU A 71 -26.65 17.59 42.97
N ALA A 72 -26.77 18.66 43.76
CA ALA A 72 -27.31 18.60 45.11
C ALA A 72 -28.77 19.08 45.14
N THR A 73 -29.73 18.15 45.13
CA THR A 73 -31.16 18.49 45.02
C THR A 73 -31.90 18.31 46.35
N PRO A 74 -32.73 19.28 46.80
CA PRO A 74 -33.78 19.00 47.78
C PRO A 74 -34.97 18.27 47.11
N GLU A 75 -35.96 17.88 47.91
CA GLU A 75 -37.22 17.31 47.44
C GLU A 75 -38.37 18.27 47.74
N TYR A 76 -39.07 18.72 46.70
CA TYR A 76 -40.29 19.54 46.77
C TYR A 76 -41.45 18.73 46.19
N ASP A 77 -42.46 18.42 47.00
CA ASP A 77 -43.67 17.71 46.58
C ASP A 77 -43.39 16.42 45.78
N HIS A 78 -42.43 15.62 46.24
CA HIS A 78 -41.94 14.40 45.59
C HIS A 78 -41.23 14.60 44.24
N ALA A 79 -40.73 15.81 43.97
CA ALA A 79 -40.04 16.20 42.75
C ALA A 79 -38.76 17.02 43.02
N ILE A 80 -37.94 17.21 41.99
CA ILE A 80 -36.87 18.21 41.98
C ILE A 80 -37.46 19.63 41.98
N PRO A 81 -36.74 20.64 42.49
CA PRO A 81 -37.21 22.02 42.42
C PRO A 81 -37.38 22.50 40.98
N ALA A 82 -38.44 23.30 40.74
CA ALA A 82 -38.71 23.91 39.44
C ALA A 82 -37.50 24.70 38.91
N ALA A 83 -36.77 25.38 39.80
CA ALA A 83 -35.54 26.09 39.45
C ALA A 83 -34.45 25.15 38.91
N LEU A 84 -34.26 23.97 39.50
CA LEU A 84 -33.28 22.99 39.01
C LEU A 84 -33.71 22.42 37.65
N LYS A 85 -34.99 22.05 37.49
CA LYS A 85 -35.49 21.59 36.19
C LYS A 85 -35.27 22.65 35.11
N SER A 86 -35.56 23.90 35.42
CA SER A 86 -35.35 25.03 34.51
C SER A 86 -33.89 25.22 34.11
N VAL A 87 -32.93 24.99 35.01
CA VAL A 87 -31.51 25.04 34.67
C VAL A 87 -31.11 23.88 33.76
N ILE A 88 -31.64 22.68 34.01
CA ILE A 88 -31.38 21.53 33.15
C ILE A 88 -31.90 21.79 31.73
N GLU A 89 -33.07 22.44 31.57
CA GLU A 89 -33.60 22.86 30.25
C GLU A 89 -32.65 23.83 29.53
N TRP A 90 -32.12 24.83 30.24
CA TRP A 90 -31.10 25.72 29.66
C TRP A 90 -29.88 24.96 29.17
N LEU A 91 -29.37 24.04 29.99
CA LEU A 91 -28.17 23.27 29.67
C LEU A 91 -28.45 22.24 28.55
N SER A 92 -29.68 21.73 28.42
CA SER A 92 -30.04 20.76 27.39
C SER A 92 -30.36 21.35 26.02
N CYS A 93 -30.51 22.68 25.89
CA CYS A 93 -30.94 23.30 24.64
C CYS A 93 -29.93 24.30 24.07
N VAL A 94 -28.95 24.74 24.85
CA VAL A 94 -27.92 25.69 24.40
C VAL A 94 -26.72 24.93 23.81
N ASP A 95 -25.97 24.26 24.68
CA ASP A 95 -24.62 23.79 24.37
C ASP A 95 -24.34 22.34 24.83
N HIS A 96 -25.36 21.68 25.40
CA HIS A 96 -25.34 20.30 25.87
C HIS A 96 -24.11 19.92 26.74
N PRO A 97 -23.78 20.69 27.81
CA PRO A 97 -22.54 20.49 28.57
C PRO A 97 -22.54 19.19 29.41
N PHE A 98 -23.70 18.54 29.57
CA PHE A 98 -23.82 17.24 30.19
C PHE A 98 -23.46 16.08 29.25
N GLN A 99 -23.34 16.32 27.93
CA GLN A 99 -22.99 15.29 26.99
C GLN A 99 -21.68 14.60 27.39
N ASN A 100 -21.73 13.28 27.56
CA ASN A 100 -20.62 12.42 27.99
C ASN A 100 -20.05 12.76 29.37
N LYS A 101 -20.76 13.54 30.20
CA LYS A 101 -20.27 13.99 31.50
C LYS A 101 -20.71 13.04 32.62
N PRO A 102 -19.80 12.59 33.51
CA PRO A 102 -20.18 11.83 34.69
C PRO A 102 -20.89 12.72 35.72
N ILE A 103 -21.98 12.22 36.29
CA ILE A 103 -22.85 12.96 37.23
C ILE A 103 -23.06 12.18 38.52
N MET A 104 -22.79 12.82 39.66
CA MET A 104 -23.20 12.37 40.99
C MET A 104 -24.45 13.13 41.41
N ILE A 105 -25.39 12.45 42.05
CA ILE A 105 -26.53 13.10 42.69
C ILE A 105 -26.39 12.93 44.21
N VAL A 106 -26.52 14.03 44.93
CA VAL A 106 -26.61 14.06 46.39
C VAL A 106 -27.84 14.86 46.79
N GLY A 107 -28.33 14.69 48.00
CA GLY A 107 -29.46 15.50 48.44
C GLY A 107 -29.71 15.52 49.93
N ALA A 108 -30.12 16.68 50.43
CA ALA A 108 -30.52 16.90 51.81
C ALA A 108 -31.99 17.38 51.87
N SER A 109 -32.79 16.74 52.72
CA SER A 109 -34.19 17.13 52.97
C SER A 109 -34.54 17.14 54.46
N LEU A 110 -35.71 17.68 54.78
CA LEU A 110 -36.22 17.75 56.15
C LEU A 110 -36.80 16.43 56.65
N GLY A 111 -37.29 15.58 55.73
CA GLY A 111 -38.02 14.36 56.05
C GLY A 111 -37.13 13.14 56.23
N ALA A 112 -37.71 12.08 56.81
CA ALA A 112 -36.99 10.83 57.07
C ALA A 112 -36.59 10.07 55.78
N GLN A 113 -37.33 10.26 54.68
CA GLN A 113 -37.06 9.61 53.38
C GLN A 113 -35.92 10.28 52.58
N GLY A 114 -35.29 11.33 53.13
CA GLY A 114 -34.26 12.08 52.42
C GLY A 114 -34.80 12.68 51.13
N THR A 115 -34.06 12.53 50.04
CA THR A 115 -34.39 13.09 48.72
C THR A 115 -34.73 11.99 47.71
N SER A 116 -35.16 10.82 48.19
CA SER A 116 -35.27 9.60 47.38
C SER A 116 -36.10 9.79 46.12
N ARG A 117 -37.25 10.46 46.19
CA ARG A 117 -38.11 10.64 45.01
C ARG A 117 -37.60 11.72 44.08
N ALA A 118 -37.07 12.81 44.63
CA ALA A 118 -36.44 13.84 43.82
C ALA A 118 -35.22 13.32 43.06
N GLN A 119 -34.40 12.45 43.67
CA GLN A 119 -33.25 11.85 42.97
C GLN A 119 -33.70 10.88 41.87
N ILE A 120 -34.75 10.09 42.08
CA ILE A 120 -35.33 9.22 41.03
C ILE A 120 -35.80 10.07 39.84
N GLN A 121 -36.59 11.12 40.09
CA GLN A 121 -37.04 12.00 39.01
C GLN A 121 -35.87 12.71 38.31
N LEU A 122 -34.83 13.11 39.06
CA LEU A 122 -33.64 13.72 38.47
C LEU A 122 -32.89 12.74 37.56
N ARG A 123 -32.76 11.47 37.97
CA ARG A 123 -32.17 10.41 37.14
C ARG A 123 -32.94 10.23 35.85
N GLU A 124 -34.27 10.11 35.92
CA GLU A 124 -35.14 10.02 34.74
C GLU A 124 -34.99 11.25 33.83
N THR A 125 -34.86 12.44 34.42
CA THR A 125 -34.64 13.67 33.65
C THR A 125 -33.29 13.63 32.92
N LEU A 126 -32.21 13.24 33.60
CA LEU A 126 -30.86 13.22 33.04
C LEU A 126 -30.66 12.11 31.98
N ASP A 127 -31.47 11.06 32.04
CA ASP A 127 -31.49 9.95 31.07
C ASP A 127 -32.23 10.30 29.75
N ALA A 128 -32.90 11.46 29.70
CA ALA A 128 -33.64 11.87 28.52
C ALA A 128 -32.71 12.09 27.29
N PRO A 129 -33.14 11.68 26.08
CA PRO A 129 -32.41 11.98 24.85
C PRO A 129 -32.17 13.49 24.70
N GLY A 130 -30.92 13.89 24.48
CA GLY A 130 -30.51 15.29 24.34
C GLY A 130 -29.82 15.90 25.57
N ILE A 131 -29.84 15.24 26.74
CA ILE A 131 -29.03 15.67 27.89
C ILE A 131 -27.66 14.97 27.91
N GLY A 132 -27.63 13.66 27.70
CA GLY A 132 -26.39 12.90 27.47
C GLY A 132 -25.48 12.73 28.70
N GLY A 133 -26.00 12.94 29.91
CA GLY A 133 -25.26 12.80 31.18
C GLY A 133 -25.19 11.35 31.68
N TYR A 134 -24.01 10.94 32.14
CA TYR A 134 -23.78 9.60 32.70
C TYR A 134 -23.93 9.64 34.22
N VAL A 135 -25.10 9.29 34.74
CA VAL A 135 -25.36 9.34 36.20
C VAL A 135 -24.81 8.09 36.90
N LEU A 136 -24.10 8.27 38.02
CA LEU A 136 -23.54 7.18 38.83
C LEU A 136 -24.65 6.20 39.31
N PRO A 137 -24.61 4.91 38.92
CA PRO A 137 -25.61 3.93 39.33
C PRO A 137 -25.34 3.39 40.76
N GLY A 138 -26.41 2.98 41.45
CA GLY A 138 -26.35 2.21 42.71
C GLY A 138 -25.84 2.95 43.95
N ASN A 139 -25.46 4.23 43.84
CA ASN A 139 -24.89 5.03 44.93
C ASN A 139 -25.72 6.30 45.14
N GLU A 140 -26.61 6.28 46.13
CA GLU A 140 -27.57 7.35 46.42
C GLU A 140 -27.29 7.95 47.79
N PHE A 141 -26.73 9.16 47.83
CA PHE A 141 -26.54 9.87 49.09
C PHE A 141 -27.78 10.70 49.44
N LEU A 142 -28.56 10.17 50.39
CA LEU A 142 -29.85 10.71 50.82
C LEU A 142 -29.80 11.18 52.28
N LEU A 143 -29.44 12.45 52.50
CA LEU A 143 -29.39 13.03 53.85
C LEU A 143 -30.80 13.38 54.34
N SER A 144 -31.27 12.65 55.35
CA SER A 144 -32.52 12.93 56.06
C SER A 144 -32.32 13.91 57.23
N HIS A 145 -33.42 14.50 57.71
CA HIS A 145 -33.44 15.37 58.90
C HIS A 145 -32.37 16.49 58.88
N ALA A 146 -32.21 17.15 57.73
CA ALA A 146 -31.09 18.08 57.50
C ALA A 146 -30.99 19.25 58.50
N THR A 147 -32.08 19.65 59.16
CA THR A 147 -32.09 20.68 60.21
C THR A 147 -31.23 20.36 61.41
N THR A 148 -30.99 19.07 61.67
CA THR A 148 -30.18 18.60 62.80
C THR A 148 -28.97 17.79 62.35
N ALA A 149 -28.70 17.67 61.05
CA ALA A 149 -27.61 16.86 60.51
C ALA A 149 -26.22 17.55 60.63
N PHE A 150 -26.20 18.88 60.57
CA PHE A 150 -24.98 19.68 60.61
C PHE A 150 -24.70 20.26 62.02
N ASP A 151 -23.44 20.57 62.30
CA ASP A 151 -23.01 21.41 63.42
C ASP A 151 -22.99 22.90 63.05
N ASP A 152 -22.61 23.75 64.00
CA ASP A 152 -22.56 25.21 63.81
C ASP A 152 -21.52 25.66 62.76
N ASN A 153 -20.57 24.79 62.42
CA ASN A 153 -19.53 25.02 61.40
C ASN A 153 -19.90 24.41 60.03
N GLY A 154 -21.11 23.84 59.91
CA GLY A 154 -21.61 23.18 58.70
C GLY A 154 -20.94 21.82 58.44
N TRP A 155 -20.45 21.14 59.47
CA TRP A 155 -19.94 19.77 59.38
C TRP A 155 -21.04 18.75 59.69
N LEU A 156 -21.09 17.65 58.93
CA LEU A 156 -21.96 16.52 59.26
C LEU A 156 -21.54 15.91 60.60
N LYS A 157 -22.50 15.74 61.51
CA LYS A 157 -22.24 15.26 62.88
C LYS A 157 -22.13 13.74 62.98
N ASP A 158 -22.87 13.01 62.14
CA ASP A 158 -22.94 11.55 62.19
C ASP A 158 -21.81 10.92 61.37
N THR A 159 -20.88 10.25 62.04
CA THR A 159 -19.70 9.66 61.39
C THR A 159 -20.04 8.53 60.43
N LYS A 160 -21.16 7.81 60.62
CA LYS A 160 -21.60 6.77 59.67
C LYS A 160 -22.09 7.39 58.37
N THR A 161 -22.82 8.49 58.45
CA THR A 161 -23.26 9.28 57.30
C THR A 161 -22.05 9.84 56.54
N VAL A 162 -21.03 10.33 57.25
CA VAL A 162 -19.77 10.77 56.62
C VAL A 162 -19.09 9.61 55.89
N ALA A 163 -18.92 8.45 56.55
CA ALA A 163 -18.30 7.28 55.91
C ALA A 163 -19.05 6.80 54.66
N PHE A 164 -20.38 6.84 54.68
CA PHE A 164 -21.18 6.49 53.50
C PHE A 164 -21.05 7.53 52.37
N LEU A 165 -20.92 8.82 52.70
CA LEU A 165 -20.62 9.86 51.71
C LEU A 165 -19.22 9.68 51.10
N GLU A 166 -18.23 9.30 51.91
CA GLU A 166 -16.87 8.97 51.45
C GLU A 166 -16.89 7.80 50.48
N GLU A 167 -17.64 6.73 50.78
CA GLU A 167 -17.84 5.59 49.88
C GLU A 167 -18.49 6.03 48.55
N CYS A 168 -19.60 6.77 48.63
CA CYS A 168 -20.28 7.30 47.44
C CYS A 168 -19.34 8.18 46.58
N PHE A 169 -18.52 9.01 47.21
CA PHE A 169 -17.60 9.91 46.52
C PHE A 169 -16.40 9.18 45.91
N ALA A 170 -15.88 8.15 46.57
CA ALA A 170 -14.86 7.27 46.02
C ALA A 170 -15.38 6.53 44.78
N HIS A 171 -16.59 5.98 44.84
CA HIS A 171 -17.25 5.37 43.68
C HIS A 171 -17.48 6.37 42.55
N PHE A 172 -17.88 7.60 42.87
CA PHE A 172 -18.04 8.65 41.86
C PHE A 172 -16.72 9.03 41.20
N SER A 173 -15.64 9.09 41.97
CA SER A 173 -14.30 9.38 41.45
C SER A 173 -13.83 8.31 40.47
N ALA A 174 -13.94 7.03 40.83
CA ALA A 174 -13.61 5.92 39.95
C ALA A 174 -14.51 5.87 38.70
N TYR A 175 -15.80 6.16 38.86
CA TYR A 175 -16.75 6.23 37.75
C TYR A 175 -16.44 7.40 36.80
N THR A 176 -16.02 8.54 37.34
CA THR A 176 -15.56 9.71 36.58
C THR A 176 -14.39 9.32 35.69
N ASP A 177 -13.37 8.67 36.24
CA ASP A 177 -12.22 8.19 35.47
C ASP A 177 -12.65 7.23 34.35
N MET A 178 -13.58 6.30 34.64
CA MET A 178 -14.07 5.34 33.65
C MET A 178 -14.84 6.02 32.49
N ILE A 179 -15.78 6.91 32.80
CA ILE A 179 -16.58 7.62 31.80
C ILE A 179 -15.69 8.56 31.00
N ASN A 180 -14.82 9.31 31.67
CA ASN A 180 -13.87 10.17 30.99
C ASN A 180 -12.89 9.35 30.15
N ALA A 181 -12.40 8.19 30.58
CA ALA A 181 -11.57 7.33 29.71
C ALA A 181 -12.32 6.80 28.48
N LYS A 182 -13.63 6.53 28.61
CA LYS A 182 -14.48 6.06 27.51
C LYS A 182 -14.74 7.14 26.45
N PHE A 183 -14.93 8.39 26.89
CA PHE A 183 -15.31 9.51 26.03
C PHE A 183 -14.25 10.58 25.85
N SER A 184 -13.10 10.46 26.52
CA SER A 184 -11.91 11.19 26.14
C SER A 184 -11.66 10.84 24.68
N PRO A 185 -11.30 11.82 23.84
CA PRO A 185 -10.63 11.48 22.60
C PRO A 185 -9.54 10.49 23.00
N LYS A 186 -9.49 9.31 22.35
CA LYS A 186 -8.24 8.53 22.35
C LYS A 186 -7.20 9.39 21.66
N THR A 187 -6.69 10.39 22.37
CA THR A 187 -5.36 10.89 22.19
C THR A 187 -4.50 9.71 22.61
N THR A 188 -4.24 8.81 21.66
CA THR A 188 -2.85 8.43 21.47
C THR A 188 -2.16 9.77 21.30
N SER A 189 -1.69 10.34 22.41
CA SER A 189 -1.24 11.70 22.42
C SER A 189 -0.05 11.75 21.49
N THR A 190 -0.23 12.37 20.33
CA THR A 190 0.87 12.65 19.40
C THR A 190 1.93 13.52 20.08
N SER A 191 1.62 14.13 21.24
CA SER A 191 2.57 14.80 22.14
C SER A 191 3.57 13.87 22.84
N GLN A 192 3.36 12.54 22.83
CA GLN A 192 4.34 11.56 23.33
C GLN A 192 5.14 10.87 22.20
N LEU A 193 4.81 11.14 20.92
CA LEU A 193 5.56 10.58 19.81
C LEU A 193 6.93 11.24 19.70
N LYS A 194 7.96 10.43 19.90
CA LYS A 194 9.35 10.82 19.65
C LYS A 194 9.67 10.60 18.18
N TRP A 195 10.15 11.65 17.52
CA TRP A 195 10.52 11.65 16.11
C TRP A 195 12.05 11.51 15.98
N SER A 196 12.51 10.55 15.19
CA SER A 196 13.94 10.34 14.95
C SER A 196 14.51 11.33 13.93
N ALA A 197 13.70 11.72 12.94
CA ALA A 197 14.02 12.76 11.95
C ALA A 197 12.74 13.38 11.39
N SER A 198 12.90 14.44 10.57
CA SER A 198 11.78 15.09 9.89
C SER A 198 12.13 15.48 8.46
N TYR A 199 11.24 15.15 7.54
CA TYR A 199 11.29 15.49 6.12
C TYR A 199 10.03 16.28 5.74
N ASP A 200 10.07 16.99 4.61
CA ASP A 200 8.88 17.63 4.05
C ASP A 200 7.94 16.57 3.49
N VAL A 201 8.51 15.69 2.66
CA VAL A 201 7.80 14.58 2.02
C VAL A 201 8.52 13.28 2.33
N ILE A 202 7.74 12.23 2.61
CA ILE A 202 8.23 10.85 2.68
C ILE A 202 7.58 10.05 1.55
N VAL A 203 8.39 9.38 0.73
CA VAL A 203 7.95 8.53 -0.36
C VAL A 203 8.28 7.08 -0.04
N LEU A 204 7.28 6.20 -0.11
CA LEU A 204 7.39 4.79 0.25
C LEU A 204 7.40 3.91 -1.00
N GLY A 205 8.50 3.21 -1.25
CA GLY A 205 8.77 2.38 -2.43
C GLY A 205 9.58 3.14 -3.48
N PHE A 206 10.74 2.61 -3.88
CA PHE A 206 11.63 3.18 -4.89
C PHE A 206 11.47 2.47 -6.23
N GLY A 207 10.21 2.38 -6.71
CA GLY A 207 9.88 2.01 -8.10
C GLY A 207 9.74 3.25 -8.99
N ALA A 208 9.13 3.10 -10.18
CA ALA A 208 8.92 4.22 -11.10
C ALA A 208 8.04 5.33 -10.50
N ALA A 209 6.95 4.96 -9.81
CA ALA A 209 6.06 5.91 -9.18
C ALA A 209 6.75 6.69 -8.06
N GLY A 210 7.49 5.99 -7.20
CA GLY A 210 8.21 6.62 -6.10
C GLY A 210 9.39 7.46 -6.55
N ALA A 211 10.16 7.02 -7.55
CA ALA A 211 11.21 7.83 -8.16
C ALA A 211 10.66 9.12 -8.76
N SER A 212 9.54 9.03 -9.50
CA SER A 212 8.83 10.20 -10.03
C SER A 212 8.36 11.11 -8.90
N ALA A 213 7.66 10.58 -7.89
CA ALA A 213 7.15 11.35 -6.76
C ALA A 213 8.26 12.06 -5.97
N ALA A 214 9.33 11.35 -5.62
CA ALA A 214 10.44 11.90 -4.85
C ALA A 214 11.15 13.03 -5.61
N ARG A 215 11.37 12.82 -6.92
CA ARG A 215 11.94 13.84 -7.79
C ARG A 215 11.06 15.07 -7.87
N PHE A 216 9.76 14.93 -8.17
CA PHE A 216 8.89 16.09 -8.33
C PHE A 216 8.59 16.80 -7.00
N ALA A 217 8.63 16.08 -5.88
CA ALA A 217 8.62 16.71 -4.56
C ALA A 217 9.88 17.59 -4.35
N ALA A 218 11.07 17.06 -4.66
CA ALA A 218 12.32 17.81 -4.57
C ALA A 218 12.40 18.98 -5.56
N ASP A 219 11.91 18.82 -6.79
CA ASP A 219 11.81 19.91 -7.78
C ASP A 219 10.88 21.05 -7.28
N ASN A 220 9.97 20.75 -6.35
CA ASN A 220 9.13 21.71 -5.63
C ASN A 220 9.68 22.08 -4.24
N HIS A 221 11.01 21.96 -4.05
CA HIS A 221 11.75 22.40 -2.86
C HIS A 221 11.45 21.64 -1.56
N ALA A 222 10.87 20.43 -1.64
CA ALA A 222 10.72 19.57 -0.47
C ALA A 222 12.02 18.82 -0.17
N LYS A 223 12.48 18.82 1.09
CA LYS A 223 13.47 17.83 1.56
C LYS A 223 12.77 16.49 1.68
N THR A 224 13.19 15.53 0.88
CA THR A 224 12.46 14.27 0.67
C THR A 224 13.24 13.09 1.24
N LEU A 225 12.53 12.18 1.90
CA LEU A 225 13.00 10.84 2.20
C LEU A 225 12.33 9.86 1.25
N LEU A 226 13.10 9.09 0.51
CA LEU A 226 12.62 7.98 -0.32
C LEU A 226 13.10 6.67 0.31
N VAL A 227 12.18 5.74 0.58
CA VAL A 227 12.55 4.45 1.19
C VAL A 227 12.13 3.27 0.33
N ASP A 228 12.89 2.19 0.37
CA ASP A 228 12.54 0.90 -0.23
C ASP A 228 12.77 -0.24 0.77
N ALA A 229 11.91 -1.26 0.69
CA ALA A 229 12.08 -2.50 1.44
C ALA A 229 13.16 -3.39 0.82
N ALA A 230 13.44 -3.22 -0.47
CA ALA A 230 14.49 -3.92 -1.17
C ALA A 230 15.89 -3.39 -0.75
N PRO A 231 16.89 -4.27 -0.60
CA PRO A 231 18.27 -3.85 -0.40
C PRO A 231 18.87 -3.26 -1.68
N ASN A 232 20.07 -2.69 -1.55
CA ASN A 232 20.82 -2.16 -2.69
C ASN A 232 21.03 -3.21 -3.79
N GLY A 233 20.80 -2.81 -5.04
CA GLY A 233 20.80 -3.70 -6.19
C GLY A 233 19.47 -4.41 -6.44
N HIS A 234 18.54 -4.33 -5.48
CA HIS A 234 17.21 -4.92 -5.56
C HIS A 234 16.09 -3.88 -5.67
N GLU A 235 16.41 -2.58 -5.54
CA GLU A 235 15.46 -1.49 -5.73
C GLU A 235 14.91 -1.41 -7.17
N GLY A 236 13.84 -0.64 -7.38
CA GLY A 236 13.21 -0.49 -8.69
C GLY A 236 11.94 -1.33 -8.89
N GLY A 237 11.55 -2.14 -7.90
CA GLY A 237 10.29 -2.89 -7.94
C GLY A 237 10.07 -3.65 -9.25
N ASN A 238 8.85 -3.60 -9.81
CA ASN A 238 8.55 -4.24 -11.09
C ASN A 238 9.17 -3.52 -12.30
N VAL A 239 9.46 -2.20 -12.22
CA VAL A 239 9.92 -1.43 -13.41
C VAL A 239 11.30 -1.85 -13.89
N ARG A 240 12.19 -2.32 -13.01
CA ARG A 240 13.51 -2.84 -13.44
C ARG A 240 13.41 -4.07 -14.35
N TYR A 241 12.31 -4.83 -14.25
CA TYR A 241 12.05 -6.03 -15.06
C TYR A 241 11.15 -5.74 -16.27
N ALA A 242 10.58 -4.55 -16.34
CA ALA A 242 9.65 -4.19 -17.40
C ALA A 242 10.36 -4.06 -18.75
N GLY A 243 9.59 -4.25 -19.82
CA GLY A 243 10.05 -4.05 -21.19
C GLY A 243 10.46 -2.60 -21.53
N GLN A 244 10.23 -1.64 -20.62
CA GLN A 244 10.38 -0.17 -20.75
C GLN A 244 9.34 0.56 -21.60
N VAL A 245 8.31 -0.15 -22.05
CA VAL A 245 7.22 0.41 -22.86
C VAL A 245 6.23 1.18 -21.99
N VAL A 246 6.00 2.46 -22.30
CA VAL A 246 5.05 3.32 -21.59
C VAL A 246 3.86 3.63 -22.49
N ALA A 247 2.64 3.41 -22.00
CA ALA A 247 1.42 3.71 -22.76
C ALA A 247 1.30 5.22 -23.06
N THR A 248 0.95 5.51 -24.31
CA THR A 248 0.77 6.87 -24.85
C THR A 248 -0.40 6.89 -25.81
N GLY A 249 -0.74 8.07 -26.32
CA GLY A 249 -1.61 8.14 -27.50
C GLY A 249 -1.39 9.37 -28.34
N THR A 250 -2.07 9.39 -29.48
CA THR A 250 -1.98 10.47 -30.48
C THR A 250 -3.19 11.39 -30.49
N ASP A 251 -4.29 10.97 -29.87
CA ASP A 251 -5.55 11.72 -29.83
C ASP A 251 -6.29 11.46 -28.51
N TYR A 252 -6.66 12.53 -27.81
CA TYR A 252 -7.25 12.46 -26.47
C TYR A 252 -8.64 11.82 -26.47
N ASP A 253 -9.54 12.25 -27.35
CA ASP A 253 -10.93 11.78 -27.34
C ASP A 253 -11.01 10.30 -27.73
N GLN A 254 -10.18 9.90 -28.72
CA GLN A 254 -10.07 8.50 -29.15
C GLN A 254 -9.44 7.63 -28.07
N LEU A 255 -8.34 8.07 -27.44
CA LEU A 255 -7.73 7.30 -26.35
C LEU A 255 -8.67 7.18 -25.14
N LEU A 256 -9.43 8.25 -24.83
CA LEU A 256 -10.43 8.22 -23.78
C LEU A 256 -11.56 7.22 -24.09
N ALA A 257 -12.03 7.17 -25.34
CA ALA A 257 -12.99 6.18 -25.79
C ALA A 257 -12.45 4.74 -25.66
N TYR A 258 -11.16 4.54 -25.95
CA TYR A 258 -10.49 3.25 -25.82
C TYR A 258 -10.44 2.77 -24.36
N TYR A 259 -9.95 3.60 -23.44
CA TYR A 259 -9.89 3.23 -22.02
C TYR A 259 -11.29 3.06 -21.41
N ARG A 260 -12.28 3.89 -21.78
CA ARG A 260 -13.67 3.69 -21.35
C ARG A 260 -14.22 2.34 -21.81
N ALA A 261 -13.91 1.91 -23.03
CA ALA A 261 -14.32 0.60 -23.53
C ALA A 261 -13.64 -0.55 -22.78
N MET A 262 -12.35 -0.42 -22.44
CA MET A 262 -11.60 -1.42 -21.67
C MET A 262 -12.12 -1.60 -20.24
N LEU A 263 -12.68 -0.55 -19.62
CA LEU A 263 -13.34 -0.64 -18.31
C LEU A 263 -14.56 -1.57 -18.33
N GLY A 264 -15.20 -1.77 -19.49
CA GLY A 264 -16.41 -2.59 -19.61
C GLY A 264 -17.52 -2.06 -18.71
N THR A 265 -17.95 -2.86 -17.73
CA THR A 265 -18.96 -2.46 -16.74
C THR A 265 -18.36 -1.90 -15.45
N THR A 266 -17.03 -1.96 -15.30
CA THR A 266 -16.34 -1.46 -14.12
C THR A 266 -16.35 0.06 -14.13
N LYS A 267 -16.69 0.66 -12.99
CA LYS A 267 -16.71 2.13 -12.85
C LYS A 267 -15.38 2.62 -12.33
N LEU A 268 -14.83 3.62 -13.00
CA LEU A 268 -13.70 4.41 -12.54
C LEU A 268 -14.16 5.86 -12.37
N ASP A 269 -13.53 6.59 -11.45
CA ASP A 269 -13.76 8.03 -11.33
C ASP A 269 -13.40 8.72 -12.66
N GLU A 270 -14.31 9.56 -13.16
CA GLU A 270 -14.18 10.12 -14.50
C GLU A 270 -13.05 11.16 -14.58
N ASP A 271 -12.86 11.96 -13.53
CA ASP A 271 -11.76 12.94 -13.47
C ASP A 271 -10.41 12.23 -13.41
N LEU A 272 -10.32 11.12 -12.67
CA LEU A 272 -9.13 10.28 -12.63
C LEU A 272 -8.82 9.66 -14.00
N LEU A 273 -9.84 9.11 -14.68
CA LEU A 273 -9.68 8.54 -16.02
C LEU A 273 -9.21 9.60 -17.03
N GLN A 274 -9.82 10.78 -17.02
CA GLN A 274 -9.43 11.89 -17.89
C GLN A 274 -8.00 12.36 -17.60
N THR A 275 -7.63 12.46 -16.32
CA THR A 275 -6.25 12.81 -15.91
C THR A 275 -5.25 11.78 -16.42
N TYR A 276 -5.58 10.50 -16.31
CA TYR A 276 -4.73 9.41 -16.77
C TYR A 276 -4.52 9.44 -18.29
N VAL A 277 -5.61 9.57 -19.06
CA VAL A 277 -5.56 9.68 -20.53
C VAL A 277 -4.86 10.97 -20.98
N HIS A 278 -5.10 12.08 -20.28
CA HIS A 278 -4.41 13.34 -20.55
C HIS A 278 -2.89 13.21 -20.35
N GLY A 279 -2.47 12.52 -19.29
CA GLY A 279 -1.05 12.23 -19.09
C GLY A 279 -0.45 11.38 -20.20
N MET A 280 -1.19 10.37 -20.71
CA MET A 280 -0.71 9.51 -21.80
C MET A 280 -0.52 10.25 -23.13
N VAL A 281 -1.44 11.14 -23.51
CA VAL A 281 -1.29 11.88 -24.78
C VAL A 281 -0.14 12.89 -24.73
N ASN A 282 0.23 13.36 -23.54
CA ASN A 282 1.36 14.27 -23.33
C ASN A 282 2.67 13.55 -22.95
N MET A 283 2.67 12.22 -22.88
CA MET A 283 3.79 11.44 -22.34
C MET A 283 5.09 11.59 -23.14
N ARG A 284 5.01 11.79 -24.47
CA ARG A 284 6.22 12.01 -25.28
C ARG A 284 6.91 13.32 -24.92
N ASP A 285 6.16 14.34 -24.56
CA ASP A 285 6.75 15.60 -24.10
C ASP A 285 7.25 15.45 -22.66
N TYR A 286 6.56 14.67 -21.82
CA TYR A 286 7.11 14.28 -20.51
C TYR A 286 8.49 13.62 -20.63
N PHE A 287 8.69 12.72 -21.59
CA PHE A 287 9.99 12.08 -21.83
C PHE A 287 11.09 13.07 -22.18
N LYS A 288 10.78 14.09 -22.99
CA LYS A 288 11.72 15.14 -23.40
C LYS A 288 12.03 16.10 -22.25
N ASP A 289 10.99 16.55 -21.57
CA ASP A 289 11.07 17.61 -20.56
C ASP A 289 11.65 17.09 -19.24
N TYR A 290 11.37 15.81 -18.93
CA TYR A 290 11.63 15.28 -17.61
C TYR A 290 12.57 14.08 -17.60
N LEU A 291 12.70 13.29 -18.68
CA LEU A 291 13.55 12.09 -18.67
C LEU A 291 14.83 12.24 -19.50
N ASP A 292 15.14 13.45 -19.99
CA ASP A 292 16.27 13.75 -20.89
C ASP A 292 16.27 12.90 -22.18
N VAL A 293 15.12 12.36 -22.58
CA VAL A 293 14.95 11.58 -23.81
C VAL A 293 14.50 12.51 -24.92
N LYS A 294 15.46 13.10 -25.65
CA LYS A 294 15.19 14.09 -26.71
C LYS A 294 14.32 13.55 -27.84
N GLU A 295 14.55 12.29 -28.21
CA GLU A 295 13.86 11.62 -29.32
C GLU A 295 13.25 10.32 -28.79
N PRO A 296 12.13 10.40 -28.05
CA PRO A 296 11.47 9.22 -27.52
C PRO A 296 10.91 8.36 -28.67
N VAL A 297 11.06 7.05 -28.55
CA VAL A 297 10.76 6.11 -29.64
C VAL A 297 9.28 5.73 -29.60
N SER A 298 8.54 6.00 -30.68
CA SER A 298 7.21 5.40 -30.89
C SER A 298 7.35 3.92 -31.25
N TYR A 299 6.61 3.06 -30.54
CA TYR A 299 6.56 1.65 -30.85
C TYR A 299 5.88 1.40 -32.19
N ASN A 300 4.70 1.99 -32.41
CA ASN A 300 3.95 1.77 -33.65
C ASN A 300 4.75 2.23 -34.87
N ASP A 301 5.38 3.41 -34.82
CA ASP A 301 6.15 3.93 -35.97
C ASP A 301 7.43 3.14 -36.23
N THR A 302 7.98 2.43 -35.22
CA THR A 302 9.24 1.69 -35.34
C THR A 302 9.02 0.21 -35.65
N TYR A 303 8.11 -0.44 -34.92
CA TYR A 303 7.94 -1.89 -34.84
C TYR A 303 6.69 -2.42 -35.53
N LYS A 304 5.66 -1.58 -35.74
CA LYS A 304 4.39 -2.00 -36.36
C LYS A 304 4.23 -1.48 -37.79
N TYR A 305 4.60 -0.23 -38.01
CA TYR A 305 4.53 0.44 -39.32
C TYR A 305 5.93 0.76 -39.88
N GLY A 306 6.96 0.51 -39.07
CA GLY A 306 8.32 0.95 -39.32
C GLY A 306 9.26 -0.08 -39.95
N PRO A 307 10.56 0.25 -39.99
CA PRO A 307 11.59 -0.57 -40.62
C PRO A 307 11.94 -1.83 -39.81
N LYS A 308 11.51 -1.94 -38.55
CA LYS A 308 11.72 -3.11 -37.69
C LYS A 308 10.45 -3.95 -37.51
N THR A 309 9.60 -3.95 -38.54
CA THR A 309 8.37 -4.76 -38.58
C THR A 309 8.66 -6.25 -38.46
N GLY A 310 7.89 -6.95 -37.62
CA GLY A 310 8.06 -8.37 -37.28
C GLY A 310 6.88 -8.90 -36.46
N PRO A 311 7.00 -10.04 -35.73
CA PRO A 311 5.95 -10.58 -34.85
C PRO A 311 5.44 -9.61 -33.76
N SER A 312 6.06 -8.43 -33.67
CA SER A 312 5.77 -7.28 -32.81
C SER A 312 4.44 -6.55 -33.10
N ASP A 313 3.69 -6.92 -34.13
CA ASP A 313 2.42 -6.26 -34.49
C ASP A 313 1.34 -6.31 -33.38
N ALA A 314 1.48 -7.21 -32.40
CA ALA A 314 0.46 -7.52 -31.40
C ALA A 314 0.52 -6.72 -30.09
N LEU A 315 1.61 -5.99 -29.79
CA LEU A 315 1.77 -5.32 -28.48
C LEU A 315 0.95 -4.04 -28.34
N ALA A 316 0.60 -3.37 -29.46
CA ALA A 316 -0.09 -2.09 -29.43
C ALA A 316 -1.03 -1.91 -30.64
N PRO A 317 -2.34 -1.65 -30.44
CA PRO A 317 -3.10 -1.92 -29.21
C PRO A 317 -3.37 -3.42 -29.03
N GLU A 318 -3.49 -3.87 -27.78
CA GLU A 318 -3.87 -5.26 -27.47
C GLU A 318 -5.34 -5.57 -27.81
N TYR A 319 -6.20 -4.55 -27.80
CA TYR A 319 -7.62 -4.66 -28.13
C TYR A 319 -7.97 -3.84 -29.38
N PRO A 320 -7.47 -4.22 -30.57
CA PRO A 320 -7.67 -3.45 -31.81
C PRO A 320 -9.13 -3.33 -32.23
N GLU A 321 -10.02 -4.19 -31.71
CA GLU A 321 -11.46 -4.18 -31.97
C GLU A 321 -12.22 -3.06 -31.27
N LEU A 322 -11.65 -2.46 -30.21
CA LEU A 322 -12.34 -1.45 -29.40
C LEU A 322 -12.33 -0.07 -30.06
N PRO A 323 -13.34 0.78 -29.79
CA PRO A 323 -13.37 2.16 -30.29
C PRO A 323 -12.13 2.93 -29.83
N GLY A 324 -11.58 3.77 -30.71
CA GLY A 324 -10.44 4.61 -30.38
C GLY A 324 -9.07 3.90 -30.35
N ALA A 325 -9.02 2.56 -30.50
CA ALA A 325 -7.78 1.77 -30.39
C ALA A 325 -6.64 2.24 -31.32
N LYS A 326 -6.96 2.87 -32.46
CA LYS A 326 -5.96 3.42 -33.39
C LYS A 326 -5.14 4.58 -32.82
N ALA A 327 -5.63 5.23 -31.76
CA ALA A 327 -4.92 6.32 -31.10
C ALA A 327 -3.92 5.82 -30.04
N PHE A 328 -3.96 4.54 -29.68
CA PHE A 328 -3.06 3.94 -28.69
C PHE A 328 -1.68 3.65 -29.30
N ASP A 329 -0.63 4.00 -28.58
CA ASP A 329 0.76 3.70 -28.92
C ASP A 329 1.59 3.50 -27.66
N LEU A 330 2.79 2.95 -27.79
CA LEU A 330 3.77 2.83 -26.72
C LEU A 330 4.96 3.75 -27.02
N THR A 331 5.57 4.27 -25.97
CA THR A 331 6.79 5.07 -26.05
C THR A 331 7.91 4.43 -25.24
N LEU A 332 9.12 4.43 -25.80
CA LEU A 332 10.32 3.87 -25.18
C LEU A 332 11.41 4.94 -25.06
N VAL A 333 12.32 4.72 -24.10
CA VAL A 333 13.53 5.54 -23.93
C VAL A 333 14.48 5.36 -25.12
N HIS A 334 14.55 4.15 -25.67
CA HIS A 334 15.29 3.81 -26.87
C HIS A 334 14.69 2.55 -27.52
N GLU A 335 15.26 2.10 -28.64
CA GLU A 335 14.76 0.94 -29.39
C GLU A 335 14.90 -0.41 -28.65
N GLY A 336 15.76 -0.55 -27.63
CA GLY A 336 15.88 -1.79 -26.84
C GLY A 336 14.69 -2.11 -25.93
N PHE A 337 14.61 -3.36 -25.45
CA PHE A 337 13.62 -3.87 -24.49
C PHE A 337 14.34 -4.64 -23.36
N PHE A 338 13.70 -4.74 -22.18
CA PHE A 338 14.14 -5.57 -21.04
C PHE A 338 15.58 -5.32 -20.56
N ASP A 339 16.05 -4.08 -20.63
CA ASP A 339 17.41 -3.68 -20.20
C ASP A 339 17.42 -2.62 -19.08
N ALA A 340 16.27 -2.46 -18.44
CA ALA A 340 16.03 -1.53 -17.34
C ALA A 340 16.35 -0.06 -17.66
N ALA A 341 16.36 0.36 -18.93
CA ALA A 341 16.76 1.71 -19.31
C ALA A 341 15.88 2.81 -18.67
N LEU A 342 14.55 2.63 -18.68
CA LEU A 342 13.62 3.55 -17.99
C LEU A 342 13.90 3.61 -16.48
N TRP A 343 14.09 2.46 -15.84
CA TRP A 343 14.42 2.39 -14.42
C TRP A 343 15.72 3.14 -14.10
N LYS A 344 16.80 2.88 -14.86
CA LYS A 344 18.10 3.54 -14.67
C LYS A 344 18.01 5.05 -14.84
N ASN A 345 17.25 5.51 -15.83
CA ASN A 345 17.02 6.93 -16.03
C ASN A 345 16.29 7.57 -14.82
N LEU A 346 15.22 6.94 -14.33
CA LEU A 346 14.48 7.41 -13.16
C LEU A 346 15.35 7.40 -11.88
N ARG A 347 16.11 6.32 -11.66
CA ARG A 347 17.09 6.22 -10.56
C ARG A 347 18.09 7.35 -10.64
N GLN A 348 18.67 7.62 -11.81
CA GLN A 348 19.63 8.70 -11.99
C GLN A 348 19.04 10.07 -11.64
N HIS A 349 17.81 10.36 -12.06
CA HIS A 349 17.16 11.62 -11.72
C HIS A 349 16.90 11.81 -10.22
N VAL A 350 16.74 10.73 -9.45
CA VAL A 350 16.73 10.80 -7.98
C VAL A 350 18.13 11.11 -7.46
N LEU A 351 19.16 10.44 -7.98
CA LEU A 351 20.55 10.63 -7.54
C LEU A 351 21.13 12.01 -7.90
N ASP A 352 20.73 12.60 -9.02
CA ASP A 352 21.10 13.97 -9.40
C ASP A 352 20.61 15.02 -8.38
N ARG A 353 19.68 14.62 -7.50
CA ARG A 353 19.08 15.41 -6.43
C ARG A 353 19.46 14.88 -5.05
N SER A 354 20.61 14.20 -4.91
CA SER A 354 21.04 13.61 -3.64
C SER A 354 21.24 14.62 -2.50
N ASP A 355 21.32 15.92 -2.80
CA ASP A 355 21.31 16.98 -1.81
C ASP A 355 19.92 17.19 -1.17
N GLN A 356 18.85 16.92 -1.93
CA GLN A 356 17.46 17.09 -1.52
C GLN A 356 16.73 15.77 -1.25
N ILE A 357 17.21 14.65 -1.77
CA ILE A 357 16.60 13.33 -1.61
C ILE A 357 17.56 12.39 -0.88
N ASP A 358 17.18 12.01 0.33
CA ASP A 358 17.82 10.92 1.05
C ASP A 358 17.14 9.61 0.65
N VAL A 359 17.92 8.55 0.41
CA VAL A 359 17.42 7.25 -0.06
C VAL A 359 17.82 6.18 0.94
N TRP A 360 16.83 5.51 1.54
CA TRP A 360 17.06 4.39 2.45
C TRP A 360 16.57 3.07 1.84
N LEU A 361 17.48 2.12 1.70
CA LEU A 361 17.23 0.77 1.24
C LEU A 361 17.19 -0.19 2.42
N ASP A 362 16.69 -1.41 2.22
CA ASP A 362 16.46 -2.38 3.31
C ASP A 362 15.71 -1.74 4.51
N SER A 363 14.77 -0.85 4.18
CA SER A 363 14.10 0.03 5.13
C SER A 363 12.58 -0.02 4.98
N PRO A 364 11.95 -1.19 5.26
CA PRO A 364 10.52 -1.35 5.07
C PRO A 364 9.73 -0.42 5.99
N ALA A 365 8.76 0.28 5.41
CA ALA A 365 7.76 1.03 6.17
C ALA A 365 6.77 0.06 6.83
N GLU A 366 6.47 0.30 8.11
CA GLU A 366 5.66 -0.62 8.91
C GLU A 366 4.25 -0.08 9.16
N LYS A 367 4.14 1.24 9.44
CA LYS A 367 2.89 1.92 9.83
C LYS A 367 2.86 3.40 9.44
N LEU A 368 1.68 3.88 9.06
CA LEU A 368 1.39 5.31 8.98
C LEU A 368 1.07 5.85 10.39
N ILE A 369 1.56 7.05 10.70
CA ILE A 369 1.29 7.72 11.97
C ILE A 369 0.22 8.78 11.70
N GLN A 370 -1.03 8.47 12.04
CA GLN A 370 -2.19 9.34 11.82
C GLN A 370 -2.55 10.13 13.09
N ASP A 371 -2.88 11.42 12.91
CA ASP A 371 -3.49 12.23 13.95
C ASP A 371 -4.94 11.75 14.22
N PRO A 372 -5.29 11.38 15.46
CA PRO A 372 -6.59 10.77 15.74
C PRO A 372 -7.78 11.72 15.56
N GLU A 373 -7.56 13.04 15.63
CA GLU A 373 -8.60 14.07 15.54
C GLU A 373 -8.77 14.57 14.10
N THR A 374 -7.68 15.04 13.50
CA THR A 374 -7.69 15.63 12.15
C THR A 374 -7.61 14.59 11.04
N LYS A 375 -7.27 13.33 11.37
CA LYS A 375 -6.99 12.23 10.44
C LYS A 375 -5.80 12.46 9.51
N ALA A 376 -5.05 13.55 9.69
CA ALA A 376 -3.88 13.83 8.88
C ALA A 376 -2.75 12.85 9.17
N ILE A 377 -2.03 12.45 8.13
CA ILE A 377 -0.82 11.65 8.28
C ILE A 377 0.34 12.56 8.69
N LEU A 378 0.93 12.28 9.85
CA LEU A 378 2.00 13.05 10.46
C LEU A 378 3.40 12.49 10.13
N GLY A 379 3.48 11.26 9.64
CA GLY A 379 4.73 10.57 9.39
C GLY A 379 4.55 9.07 9.27
N VAL A 380 5.67 8.35 9.31
CA VAL A 380 5.74 6.91 9.06
C VAL A 380 6.68 6.27 10.08
N GLN A 381 6.32 5.08 10.57
CA GLN A 381 7.25 4.19 11.27
C GLN A 381 7.97 3.31 10.26
N ILE A 382 9.30 3.35 10.27
CA ILE A 382 10.17 2.68 9.29
C ILE A 382 11.18 1.83 10.06
N LYS A 383 11.39 0.59 9.62
CA LYS A 383 12.44 -0.26 10.20
C LYS A 383 13.78 0.07 9.53
N ARG A 384 14.70 0.68 10.27
CA ARG A 384 16.05 1.07 9.78
C ARG A 384 17.12 0.28 10.54
N HIS A 385 17.96 -0.46 9.82
CA HIS A 385 19.01 -1.31 10.41
C HIS A 385 18.51 -2.21 11.55
N GLY A 386 17.32 -2.78 11.37
CA GLY A 386 16.69 -3.67 12.34
C GLY A 386 15.89 -2.99 13.46
N VAL A 387 15.86 -1.66 13.54
CA VAL A 387 15.16 -0.89 14.58
C VAL A 387 14.04 -0.04 13.98
N SER A 388 12.84 -0.11 14.57
CA SER A 388 11.71 0.74 14.15
C SER A 388 11.90 2.18 14.65
N VAL A 389 11.94 3.13 13.71
CA VAL A 389 12.08 4.57 13.97
C VAL A 389 10.88 5.33 13.43
N ASN A 390 10.46 6.40 14.12
CA ASN A 390 9.36 7.25 13.66
C ASN A 390 9.92 8.45 12.91
N ILE A 391 9.56 8.62 11.65
CA ILE A 391 10.01 9.73 10.80
C ILE A 391 8.83 10.65 10.51
N ARG A 392 9.00 11.94 10.80
CA ARG A 392 7.96 12.95 10.62
C ARG A 392 7.90 13.40 9.16
N ALA A 393 6.71 13.46 8.58
CA ALA A 393 6.43 14.15 7.32
C ALA A 393 5.74 15.49 7.63
N ARG A 394 6.31 16.61 7.18
CA ARG A 394 5.74 17.93 7.43
C ARG A 394 4.55 18.23 6.51
N ASN A 395 4.62 17.77 5.27
CA ASN A 395 3.65 18.11 4.22
C ASN A 395 2.87 16.87 3.75
N GLY A 396 3.53 15.73 3.52
CA GLY A 396 2.82 14.57 2.99
C GLY A 396 3.62 13.27 2.95
N VAL A 397 2.87 12.16 2.86
CA VAL A 397 3.40 10.82 2.59
C VAL A 397 2.86 10.33 1.26
N VAL A 398 3.73 9.88 0.36
CA VAL A 398 3.36 9.25 -0.92
C VAL A 398 3.58 7.74 -0.81
N MET A 399 2.53 6.95 -1.00
CA MET A 399 2.58 5.49 -1.03
C MET A 399 2.72 4.99 -2.47
N SER A 400 3.81 4.29 -2.75
CA SER A 400 4.14 3.71 -4.06
C SER A 400 4.78 2.32 -3.92
N MET A 401 4.26 1.53 -2.99
CA MET A 401 4.87 0.30 -2.46
C MET A 401 4.54 -0.98 -3.26
N GLY A 402 4.22 -0.83 -4.55
CA GLY A 402 3.81 -1.95 -5.39
C GLY A 402 2.50 -2.60 -4.96
N GLY A 403 2.25 -3.80 -5.49
CA GLY A 403 1.07 -4.60 -5.21
C GLY A 403 1.25 -5.62 -4.09
N PHE A 404 0.57 -6.76 -4.24
CA PHE A 404 0.60 -7.89 -3.30
C PHE A 404 1.00 -9.22 -3.96
N GLU A 405 1.81 -9.15 -5.01
CA GLU A 405 2.18 -10.27 -5.89
C GLU A 405 2.85 -11.44 -5.16
N THR A 406 3.44 -11.19 -3.99
CA THR A 406 4.14 -12.22 -3.20
C THR A 406 3.39 -12.61 -1.93
N ASN A 407 2.19 -12.08 -1.73
CA ASN A 407 1.36 -12.34 -0.56
C ASN A 407 0.29 -13.39 -0.89
N ASN A 408 0.61 -14.65 -0.61
CA ASN A 408 -0.29 -15.77 -0.93
C ASN A 408 -1.66 -15.66 -0.25
N GLN A 409 -1.73 -15.07 0.95
CA GLN A 409 -3.02 -14.87 1.62
C GLN A 409 -3.90 -13.90 0.82
N TYR A 410 -3.34 -12.77 0.36
CA TYR A 410 -4.08 -11.80 -0.44
C TYR A 410 -4.42 -12.32 -1.84
N ILE A 411 -3.55 -13.14 -2.44
CA ILE A 411 -3.84 -13.84 -3.70
C ILE A 411 -5.09 -14.72 -3.52
N GLN A 412 -5.16 -15.50 -2.45
CA GLN A 412 -6.32 -16.35 -2.16
C GLN A 412 -7.58 -15.54 -1.82
N ASP A 413 -7.45 -14.53 -0.96
CA ASP A 413 -8.59 -13.74 -0.46
C ASP A 413 -9.20 -12.85 -1.55
N TYR A 414 -8.37 -12.24 -2.41
CA TYR A 414 -8.83 -11.22 -3.35
C TYR A 414 -8.85 -11.68 -4.82
N LEU A 415 -7.90 -12.52 -5.24
CA LEU A 415 -7.82 -13.01 -6.63
C LEU A 415 -8.49 -14.37 -6.80
N GLY A 416 -8.72 -15.11 -5.71
CA GLY A 416 -9.32 -16.44 -5.75
C GLY A 416 -8.44 -17.51 -6.40
N ALA A 417 -7.13 -17.25 -6.51
CA ALA A 417 -6.15 -18.21 -7.01
C ALA A 417 -5.45 -18.94 -5.85
N PRO A 418 -5.07 -20.22 -5.99
CA PRO A 418 -4.39 -20.96 -4.92
C PRO A 418 -3.00 -20.37 -4.61
N HIS A 419 -2.25 -20.09 -5.67
CA HIS A 419 -0.98 -19.38 -5.71
C HIS A 419 -0.75 -18.87 -7.14
N LEU A 420 0.21 -17.95 -7.31
CA LEU A 420 0.61 -17.39 -8.60
C LEU A 420 2.12 -17.12 -8.58
N ALA A 421 2.78 -17.25 -9.73
CA ALA A 421 4.21 -17.04 -9.85
C ALA A 421 4.52 -15.56 -10.15
N PRO A 422 5.07 -14.78 -9.20
CA PRO A 422 5.44 -13.40 -9.49
C PRO A 422 6.54 -13.35 -10.55
N ILE A 423 6.38 -12.53 -11.58
CA ILE A 423 7.38 -12.32 -12.65
C ILE A 423 8.20 -11.04 -12.38
N GLY A 424 7.85 -10.27 -11.37
CA GLY A 424 8.49 -9.00 -11.04
C GLY A 424 9.38 -9.06 -9.80
N SER A 425 9.20 -8.07 -8.94
CA SER A 425 9.85 -7.95 -7.65
C SER A 425 9.29 -8.94 -6.63
N LEU A 426 10.17 -9.51 -5.81
CA LEU A 426 9.78 -10.34 -4.66
C LEU A 426 9.49 -9.51 -3.38
N TYR A 427 9.54 -8.18 -3.48
CA TYR A 427 9.34 -7.27 -2.35
C TYR A 427 7.92 -6.69 -2.28
N ASN A 428 7.06 -6.95 -3.28
CA ASN A 428 5.68 -6.50 -3.28
C ASN A 428 4.79 -7.46 -2.45
N ARG A 429 4.65 -7.16 -1.16
CA ARG A 429 3.99 -8.05 -0.17
C ARG A 429 2.60 -7.55 0.27
N GLY A 430 2.10 -6.47 -0.32
CA GLY A 430 0.85 -5.84 0.10
C GLY A 430 0.95 -5.00 1.38
N ASP A 431 2.16 -4.65 1.83
CA ASP A 431 2.37 -3.84 3.06
C ASP A 431 1.68 -2.49 2.98
N GLY A 432 1.71 -1.83 1.81
CA GLY A 432 1.03 -0.56 1.58
C GLY A 432 -0.50 -0.66 1.70
N ILE A 433 -1.09 -1.82 1.37
CA ILE A 433 -2.54 -2.05 1.47
C ILE A 433 -2.94 -2.11 2.95
N ARG A 434 -2.27 -2.96 3.72
CA ARG A 434 -2.47 -3.06 5.17
C ARG A 434 -2.29 -1.70 5.86
N MET A 435 -1.22 -0.98 5.53
CA MET A 435 -0.95 0.34 6.11
C MET A 435 -2.04 1.36 5.79
N ALA A 436 -2.62 1.32 4.58
CA ALA A 436 -3.72 2.21 4.20
C ALA A 436 -5.04 1.83 4.90
N GLU A 437 -5.34 0.53 5.01
CA GLU A 437 -6.51 0.05 5.78
C GLU A 437 -6.44 0.48 7.25
N GLU A 438 -5.25 0.41 7.88
CA GLU A 438 -5.02 0.81 9.27
C GLU A 438 -5.41 2.27 9.55
N VAL A 439 -5.39 3.15 8.55
CA VAL A 439 -5.77 4.57 8.65
C VAL A 439 -7.14 4.89 8.04
N GLY A 440 -7.91 3.86 7.66
CA GLY A 440 -9.29 3.97 7.20
C GLY A 440 -9.47 4.20 5.69
N ALA A 441 -8.45 3.90 4.88
CA ALA A 441 -8.56 4.01 3.42
C ALA A 441 -9.60 3.02 2.84
N ASP A 442 -10.33 3.46 1.82
CA ASP A 442 -11.11 2.56 0.97
C ASP A 442 -10.19 1.77 0.04
N LEU A 443 -10.60 0.57 -0.35
CA LEU A 443 -9.88 -0.27 -1.31
C LEU A 443 -10.65 -0.40 -2.63
N TRP A 444 -9.93 -0.60 -3.72
CA TRP A 444 -10.50 -0.85 -5.03
C TRP A 444 -9.68 -1.83 -5.85
N HIS A 445 -10.31 -2.40 -6.90
CA HIS A 445 -9.67 -3.28 -7.88
C HIS A 445 -8.92 -4.49 -7.32
N MET A 446 -9.23 -4.92 -6.09
CA MET A 446 -8.53 -6.01 -5.39
C MET A 446 -8.54 -7.35 -6.16
N HIS A 447 -9.52 -7.57 -7.02
CA HIS A 447 -9.65 -8.77 -7.86
C HIS A 447 -8.89 -8.69 -9.20
N SER A 448 -8.27 -7.55 -9.52
CA SER A 448 -7.65 -7.29 -10.82
C SER A 448 -6.13 -7.47 -10.72
N TYR A 449 -5.60 -8.28 -11.62
CA TYR A 449 -4.18 -8.51 -11.80
C TYR A 449 -3.92 -8.75 -13.28
N GLU A 450 -2.65 -8.67 -13.69
CA GLU A 450 -2.24 -8.96 -15.06
C GLU A 450 -1.27 -10.14 -15.09
N GLY A 451 -1.51 -11.05 -16.02
CA GLY A 451 -0.59 -12.15 -16.31
C GLY A 451 0.41 -11.76 -17.39
N LEU A 452 1.44 -12.57 -17.61
CA LEU A 452 2.34 -12.43 -18.76
C LEU A 452 3.16 -13.71 -18.93
N GLY A 453 3.56 -14.03 -20.17
CA GLY A 453 4.41 -15.19 -20.46
C GLY A 453 3.87 -16.07 -21.57
N ILE A 454 4.11 -17.38 -21.46
CA ILE A 454 3.63 -18.38 -22.42
C ILE A 454 2.16 -18.74 -22.13
N LEU A 455 1.48 -19.41 -23.06
CA LEU A 455 0.18 -20.09 -22.84
C LEU A 455 -0.77 -19.38 -21.86
N ALA A 456 -1.49 -18.35 -22.30
CA ALA A 456 -2.42 -17.60 -21.44
C ALA A 456 -1.79 -16.90 -20.21
N GLY A 457 -0.52 -16.49 -20.30
CA GLY A 457 0.14 -15.72 -19.24
C GLY A 457 0.76 -16.56 -18.13
N MET A 458 1.20 -17.77 -18.47
CA MET A 458 1.84 -18.73 -17.59
C MET A 458 3.38 -18.72 -17.72
N THR A 459 4.04 -19.41 -16.80
CA THR A 459 5.47 -19.75 -16.81
C THR A 459 5.61 -21.25 -16.52
N PHE A 460 6.76 -21.84 -16.84
CA PHE A 460 7.16 -23.09 -16.17
C PHE A 460 7.26 -22.83 -14.68
N ALA A 461 6.75 -23.76 -13.88
CA ALA A 461 6.59 -23.58 -12.44
C ALA A 461 7.96 -23.34 -11.77
N PRO A 462 8.17 -22.19 -11.11
CA PRO A 462 9.42 -21.91 -10.42
C PRO A 462 9.55 -22.77 -9.16
N LYS A 463 10.76 -22.86 -8.61
CA LYS A 463 10.92 -23.47 -7.28
C LYS A 463 10.31 -22.56 -6.22
N PRO A 464 9.90 -23.10 -5.06
CA PRO A 464 9.38 -22.30 -3.96
C PRO A 464 10.36 -21.18 -3.57
N GLY A 465 9.88 -19.94 -3.54
CA GLY A 465 10.65 -18.75 -3.21
C GLY A 465 11.38 -18.09 -4.39
N GLU A 466 11.35 -18.70 -5.58
CA GLU A 466 11.85 -18.10 -6.82
C GLU A 466 10.70 -17.42 -7.59
N ARG A 467 11.06 -16.43 -8.41
CA ARG A 467 10.14 -15.79 -9.34
C ARG A 467 9.92 -16.64 -10.60
N GLY A 468 8.80 -16.41 -11.29
CA GLY A 468 8.56 -16.93 -12.63
C GLY A 468 9.54 -16.33 -13.65
N LYS A 469 9.93 -17.15 -14.64
CA LYS A 469 10.77 -16.72 -15.76
C LYS A 469 9.88 -16.11 -16.85
N LEU A 470 10.19 -14.87 -17.24
CA LEU A 470 9.45 -14.21 -18.31
C LEU A 470 9.92 -14.74 -19.67
N ILE A 471 9.06 -15.50 -20.35
CA ILE A 471 9.33 -16.02 -21.69
C ILE A 471 8.36 -15.35 -22.67
N LEU A 472 8.90 -14.46 -23.52
CA LEU A 472 8.15 -13.71 -24.53
C LEU A 472 8.66 -13.93 -25.96
N ALA A 473 9.78 -14.63 -26.12
CA ALA A 473 10.32 -14.93 -27.43
C ALA A 473 9.34 -15.83 -28.20
N PRO A 474 9.22 -15.68 -29.53
CA PRO A 474 8.38 -16.56 -30.34
C PRO A 474 8.77 -18.03 -30.10
N TRP A 475 7.82 -18.82 -29.62
CA TRP A 475 7.98 -20.27 -29.45
C TRP A 475 6.80 -21.02 -30.07
N PRO A 476 6.72 -21.09 -31.41
CA PRO A 476 5.56 -21.62 -32.12
C PRO A 476 5.20 -23.06 -31.72
N ASP A 477 6.20 -23.85 -31.33
CA ASP A 477 6.03 -25.25 -30.93
C ASP A 477 5.25 -25.41 -29.62
N LEU A 478 5.14 -24.37 -28.77
CA LEU A 478 4.24 -24.41 -27.61
C LEU A 478 2.76 -24.34 -27.98
N TYR A 479 2.46 -23.83 -29.19
CA TYR A 479 1.11 -23.48 -29.62
C TYR A 479 0.59 -24.37 -30.74
N THR A 480 1.41 -25.30 -31.24
CA THR A 480 1.10 -26.15 -32.39
C THR A 480 1.50 -27.60 -32.14
N GLY A 481 0.76 -28.54 -32.74
CA GLY A 481 1.05 -29.96 -32.70
C GLY A 481 0.22 -30.75 -31.70
N SER A 482 0.80 -31.86 -31.22
CA SER A 482 0.23 -32.80 -30.26
C SER A 482 0.53 -32.35 -28.84
N ILE A 483 -0.07 -31.21 -28.47
CA ILE A 483 0.20 -30.48 -27.22
C ILE A 483 -1.08 -29.84 -26.68
N LEU A 484 -1.29 -29.94 -25.36
CA LEU A 484 -2.41 -29.33 -24.66
C LEU A 484 -2.04 -28.89 -23.24
N VAL A 485 -2.85 -28.01 -22.65
CA VAL A 485 -2.75 -27.68 -21.21
C VAL A 485 -3.90 -28.33 -20.45
N ALA A 486 -3.56 -29.11 -19.43
CA ALA A 486 -4.51 -29.76 -18.52
C ALA A 486 -4.52 -29.05 -17.16
N GLY A 487 -5.72 -28.85 -16.60
CA GLY A 487 -5.91 -28.39 -15.23
C GLY A 487 -5.83 -29.51 -14.21
N ASP A 488 -6.19 -29.23 -12.95
CA ASP A 488 -5.97 -30.13 -11.81
C ASP A 488 -6.69 -31.49 -11.93
N ASP A 489 -7.82 -31.54 -12.65
CA ASP A 489 -8.56 -32.77 -12.89
C ASP A 489 -8.10 -33.55 -14.13
N GLY A 490 -7.19 -32.99 -14.94
CA GLY A 490 -6.72 -33.55 -16.20
C GLY A 490 -7.48 -33.08 -17.44
N SER A 491 -8.47 -32.19 -17.30
CA SER A 491 -9.22 -31.63 -18.43
C SER A 491 -8.60 -30.35 -19.01
N ARG A 492 -8.88 -30.07 -20.29
CA ARG A 492 -8.50 -28.80 -20.94
C ARG A 492 -9.47 -27.69 -20.54
N TYR A 493 -8.95 -26.48 -20.31
CA TYR A 493 -9.75 -25.33 -19.85
C TYR A 493 -9.54 -24.04 -20.65
N PHE A 494 -8.68 -24.06 -21.68
CA PHE A 494 -8.59 -22.99 -22.68
C PHE A 494 -7.97 -23.52 -23.99
N ARG A 495 -8.04 -22.71 -25.06
CA ARG A 495 -7.36 -22.99 -26.34
C ARG A 495 -5.92 -22.48 -26.32
N GLU A 496 -4.99 -23.38 -26.55
CA GLU A 496 -3.55 -23.10 -26.37
C GLU A 496 -3.00 -22.10 -27.40
N ASP A 497 -3.63 -21.97 -28.58
CA ASP A 497 -3.21 -21.10 -29.68
C ASP A 497 -3.72 -19.65 -29.59
N GLU A 498 -4.48 -19.30 -28.55
CA GLU A 498 -4.99 -17.93 -28.40
C GLU A 498 -3.86 -16.95 -28.06
N PRO A 499 -3.75 -15.81 -28.78
CA PRO A 499 -2.76 -14.79 -28.48
C PRO A 499 -2.87 -14.27 -27.04
N ASN A 500 -1.72 -14.09 -26.40
CA ASN A 500 -1.64 -13.57 -25.03
C ASN A 500 -1.92 -12.05 -25.00
N ARG A 501 -2.93 -11.61 -24.23
CA ARG A 501 -3.23 -10.19 -23.92
C ARG A 501 -3.07 -9.93 -22.42
N HIS A 502 -1.82 -9.96 -21.95
CA HIS A 502 -1.47 -9.92 -20.52
C HIS A 502 -2.24 -10.95 -19.66
N GLY A 503 -2.26 -12.19 -20.14
CA GLY A 503 -2.91 -13.33 -19.51
C GLY A 503 -4.40 -13.44 -19.81
N ARG A 504 -5.00 -12.48 -20.54
CA ARG A 504 -6.44 -12.47 -20.80
C ARG A 504 -6.77 -13.24 -22.06
N LEU A 505 -7.72 -14.16 -21.95
CA LEU A 505 -8.32 -14.89 -23.05
C LEU A 505 -9.77 -14.43 -23.26
N TYR A 506 -10.27 -14.62 -24.48
CA TYR A 506 -11.66 -14.34 -24.79
C TYR A 506 -12.57 -15.38 -24.15
N ASP A 507 -13.54 -14.91 -23.37
CA ASP A 507 -14.52 -15.72 -22.66
C ASP A 507 -15.90 -15.05 -22.73
N HIS A 508 -16.81 -15.67 -23.50
CA HIS A 508 -18.23 -15.29 -23.62
C HIS A 508 -18.52 -13.78 -23.77
N GLY A 509 -17.75 -13.09 -24.62
CA GLY A 509 -17.97 -11.66 -24.92
C GLY A 509 -17.08 -10.69 -24.14
N THR A 510 -16.14 -11.19 -23.34
CA THR A 510 -15.18 -10.35 -22.61
C THR A 510 -13.80 -11.01 -22.58
N TRP A 511 -12.78 -10.26 -22.13
CA TRP A 511 -11.41 -10.73 -22.00
C TRP A 511 -11.04 -10.87 -20.52
N ARG A 512 -10.80 -12.10 -20.05
CA ARG A 512 -10.56 -12.43 -18.63
C ARG A 512 -9.32 -13.29 -18.49
N ILE A 513 -8.67 -13.20 -17.34
CA ILE A 513 -7.64 -14.17 -16.99
C ILE A 513 -8.34 -15.50 -16.65
N PRO A 514 -7.92 -16.64 -17.23
CA PRO A 514 -8.45 -17.94 -16.87
C PRO A 514 -8.30 -18.24 -15.38
N THR A 515 -9.19 -19.05 -14.83
CA THR A 515 -9.07 -19.51 -13.44
C THR A 515 -7.75 -20.26 -13.26
N ALA A 516 -6.88 -19.75 -12.37
CA ALA A 516 -5.62 -20.39 -12.04
C ALA A 516 -5.85 -21.78 -11.43
N GLN A 517 -5.05 -22.75 -11.87
CA GLN A 517 -5.03 -24.13 -11.36
C GLN A 517 -3.84 -24.30 -10.42
N ASP A 518 -3.91 -25.22 -9.47
CA ASP A 518 -2.83 -25.51 -8.50
C ASP A 518 -1.65 -26.28 -9.16
N HIS A 519 -1.99 -27.14 -10.12
CA HIS A 519 -1.09 -28.05 -10.83
C HIS A 519 -1.46 -28.12 -12.32
N ALA A 520 -1.37 -26.99 -13.03
CA ALA A 520 -1.48 -27.02 -14.47
C ALA A 520 -0.30 -27.76 -15.12
N TYR A 521 -0.57 -28.57 -16.14
CA TYR A 521 0.47 -29.28 -16.89
C TYR A 521 0.35 -29.05 -18.39
N LEU A 522 1.48 -28.72 -19.02
CA LEU A 522 1.65 -28.81 -20.47
C LEU A 522 1.93 -30.26 -20.84
N ILE A 523 1.03 -30.90 -21.58
CA ILE A 523 1.11 -32.32 -21.92
C ILE A 523 1.32 -32.48 -23.42
N PHE A 524 2.27 -33.33 -23.81
CA PHE A 524 2.60 -33.61 -25.20
C PHE A 524 3.18 -35.01 -25.41
N ASP A 525 3.22 -35.48 -26.66
CA ASP A 525 3.74 -36.81 -27.03
C ASP A 525 5.20 -36.80 -27.48
N GLN A 526 5.71 -37.98 -27.84
CA GLN A 526 7.07 -38.18 -28.33
C GLN A 526 7.37 -37.42 -29.63
N ALA A 527 6.41 -37.24 -30.53
CA ALA A 527 6.60 -36.48 -31.76
C ALA A 527 6.84 -34.99 -31.45
N GLN A 528 6.05 -34.44 -30.53
CA GLN A 528 6.25 -33.07 -30.05
C GLN A 528 7.57 -32.90 -29.28
N TYR A 529 7.96 -33.90 -28.48
CA TYR A 529 9.26 -33.89 -27.78
C TYR A 529 10.45 -33.80 -28.76
N GLU A 530 10.46 -34.60 -29.83
CA GLU A 530 11.52 -34.52 -30.84
C GLU A 530 11.49 -33.20 -31.61
N GLN A 531 10.31 -32.59 -31.81
CA GLN A 531 10.18 -31.25 -32.39
C GLN A 531 10.85 -30.21 -31.50
N PHE A 532 10.57 -30.20 -30.20
CA PHE A 532 11.25 -29.32 -29.25
C PHE A 532 12.77 -29.54 -29.20
N LYS A 533 13.22 -30.78 -29.21
CA LYS A 533 14.65 -31.11 -29.18
C LYS A 533 15.39 -30.66 -30.44
N ALA A 534 14.70 -30.62 -31.58
CA ALA A 534 15.25 -30.14 -32.84
C ALA A 534 15.16 -28.61 -33.00
N ALA A 535 14.33 -27.94 -32.18
CA ALA A 535 14.13 -26.50 -32.20
C ALA A 535 15.20 -25.76 -31.37
N ASP A 536 15.36 -24.48 -31.68
CA ASP A 536 16.11 -23.53 -30.86
C ASP A 536 15.14 -22.95 -29.82
N ASN A 537 15.17 -23.48 -28.59
CA ASN A 537 14.20 -23.13 -27.56
C ASN A 537 14.64 -21.87 -26.83
N PRO A 538 13.73 -20.93 -26.53
CA PRO A 538 14.03 -19.77 -25.68
C PRO A 538 14.48 -20.12 -24.26
N ASP A 539 14.25 -21.35 -23.82
CA ASP A 539 14.68 -21.87 -22.52
C ASP A 539 15.21 -23.30 -22.64
N ASP A 540 16.52 -23.47 -22.82
CA ASP A 540 17.14 -24.80 -22.97
C ASP A 540 16.91 -25.74 -21.75
N SER A 541 16.65 -25.17 -20.57
CA SER A 541 16.49 -25.95 -19.33
C SER A 541 15.12 -26.61 -19.20
N PHE A 542 14.15 -26.28 -20.06
CA PHE A 542 12.78 -26.77 -19.90
C PHE A 542 12.67 -28.29 -20.14
N LEU A 543 13.51 -28.85 -21.04
CA LEU A 543 13.52 -30.29 -21.33
C LEU A 543 13.99 -31.12 -20.13
N ASP A 544 14.79 -30.54 -19.24
CA ASP A 544 15.31 -31.20 -18.04
C ASP A 544 14.25 -31.32 -16.92
N GLN A 545 13.13 -30.61 -17.06
CA GLN A 545 12.08 -30.49 -16.04
C GLN A 545 10.85 -31.35 -16.35
N LEU A 546 10.91 -32.19 -17.39
CA LEU A 546 9.78 -32.98 -17.87
C LEU A 546 9.56 -34.24 -17.04
N VAL A 547 8.30 -34.52 -16.73
CA VAL A 547 7.85 -35.84 -16.31
C VAL A 547 7.60 -36.68 -17.56
N LYS A 548 8.21 -37.87 -17.64
CA LYS A 548 8.03 -38.81 -18.75
C LYS A 548 7.29 -40.06 -18.26
N ALA A 549 6.34 -40.55 -19.06
CA ALA A 549 5.67 -41.83 -18.84
C ALA A 549 5.35 -42.55 -20.15
N ASP A 550 5.34 -43.88 -20.14
CA ASP A 550 5.04 -44.68 -21.33
C ASP A 550 3.54 -44.69 -21.69
N THR A 551 2.67 -44.46 -20.70
CA THR A 551 1.21 -44.39 -20.89
C THR A 551 0.61 -43.14 -20.23
N LEU A 552 -0.55 -42.68 -20.71
CA LEU A 552 -1.27 -41.56 -20.10
C LEU A 552 -1.73 -41.86 -18.66
N ALA A 553 -2.01 -43.13 -18.34
CA ALA A 553 -2.38 -43.53 -16.98
C ALA A 553 -1.21 -43.38 -16.01
N ASP A 554 -0.01 -43.77 -16.44
CA ASP A 554 1.22 -43.59 -15.67
C ASP A 554 1.61 -42.10 -15.57
N LEU A 555 1.40 -41.32 -16.64
CA LEU A 555 1.61 -39.87 -16.62
C LEU A 555 0.69 -39.22 -15.58
N ALA A 556 -0.61 -39.52 -15.63
CA ALA A 556 -1.60 -38.99 -14.70
C ALA A 556 -1.24 -39.32 -13.23
N ALA A 557 -0.81 -40.55 -12.96
CA ALA A 557 -0.36 -40.95 -11.63
C ALA A 557 0.89 -40.19 -11.17
N ALA A 558 1.82 -39.88 -12.08
CA ALA A 558 3.05 -39.13 -11.78
C ALA A 558 2.81 -37.63 -11.58
N THR A 559 1.71 -37.08 -12.13
CA THR A 559 1.37 -35.65 -12.08
C THR A 559 0.16 -35.35 -11.20
N ASP A 560 -0.38 -36.34 -10.48
CA ASP A 560 -1.58 -36.24 -9.64
C ASP A 560 -2.87 -35.83 -10.41
N LEU A 561 -2.95 -36.17 -11.70
CA LEU A 561 -4.14 -35.96 -12.52
C LEU A 561 -5.06 -37.18 -12.48
N GLN A 562 -6.35 -37.00 -12.79
CA GLN A 562 -7.29 -38.12 -12.86
C GLN A 562 -7.07 -38.92 -14.15
N PRO A 563 -6.66 -40.22 -14.08
CA PRO A 563 -6.30 -40.97 -15.28
C PRO A 563 -7.44 -41.08 -16.29
N THR A 564 -8.67 -41.29 -15.82
CA THR A 564 -9.84 -41.42 -16.70
C THR A 564 -10.20 -40.13 -17.42
N ILE A 565 -9.97 -38.98 -16.78
CA ILE A 565 -10.25 -37.67 -17.38
C ILE A 565 -9.16 -37.35 -18.39
N LEU A 566 -7.88 -37.47 -18.03
CA LEU A 566 -6.78 -37.18 -18.95
C LEU A 566 -6.84 -38.04 -20.22
N MET A 567 -7.10 -39.35 -20.09
CA MET A 567 -7.26 -40.24 -21.24
C MET A 567 -8.41 -39.80 -22.15
N LYS A 568 -9.54 -39.38 -21.56
CA LYS A 568 -10.68 -38.87 -22.34
C LYS A 568 -10.35 -37.55 -23.04
N THR A 569 -9.61 -36.67 -22.36
CA THR A 569 -9.16 -35.39 -22.90
C THR A 569 -8.26 -35.57 -24.12
N VAL A 570 -7.28 -36.47 -24.07
CA VAL A 570 -6.42 -36.79 -25.23
C VAL A 570 -7.23 -37.46 -26.36
N GLN A 571 -8.14 -38.37 -26.02
CA GLN A 571 -9.02 -39.00 -27.00
C GLN A 571 -9.88 -37.97 -27.75
N ASP A 572 -10.47 -37.03 -27.03
CA ASP A 572 -11.29 -35.96 -27.61
C ASP A 572 -10.45 -35.01 -28.46
N PHE A 573 -9.27 -34.62 -27.98
CA PHE A 573 -8.34 -33.79 -28.73
C PHE A 573 -7.97 -34.42 -30.08
N ASN A 574 -7.66 -35.73 -30.09
CA ASN A 574 -7.36 -36.46 -31.32
C ASN A 574 -8.55 -36.47 -32.28
N GLN A 575 -9.76 -36.74 -31.76
CA GLN A 575 -10.98 -36.70 -32.58
C GLN A 575 -11.23 -35.31 -33.17
N PHE A 576 -10.96 -34.24 -32.42
CA PHE A 576 -11.08 -32.87 -32.90
C PHE A 576 -10.06 -32.53 -33.98
N ALA A 577 -8.80 -32.94 -33.81
CA ALA A 577 -7.76 -32.77 -34.81
C ALA A 577 -8.10 -33.52 -36.12
N GLU A 578 -8.64 -34.73 -36.03
CA GLU A 578 -9.07 -35.52 -37.19
C GLU A 578 -10.31 -34.95 -37.90
N ASN A 579 -11.29 -34.47 -37.12
CA ASN A 579 -12.52 -33.90 -37.66
C ASN A 579 -12.33 -32.49 -38.24
N GLY A 580 -11.26 -31.79 -37.86
CA GLY A 580 -11.01 -30.42 -38.26
C GLY A 580 -11.84 -29.39 -37.49
N GLU A 581 -12.23 -29.69 -36.25
CA GLU A 581 -12.97 -28.75 -35.37
C GLU A 581 -12.79 -29.13 -33.89
N ASP A 582 -12.29 -28.20 -33.07
CA ASP A 582 -12.25 -28.35 -31.61
C ASP A 582 -13.57 -27.88 -30.98
N PHE A 583 -14.43 -28.84 -30.65
CA PHE A 583 -15.72 -28.57 -30.01
C PHE A 583 -15.60 -28.19 -28.53
N SER A 584 -14.43 -28.31 -27.92
CA SER A 584 -14.21 -27.99 -26.51
C SER A 584 -13.72 -26.56 -26.30
N GLN A 585 -12.68 -26.16 -27.02
CA GLN A 585 -12.01 -24.87 -26.80
C GLN A 585 -11.92 -24.00 -28.06
N HIS A 586 -12.41 -24.49 -29.21
CA HIS A 586 -12.34 -23.78 -30.49
C HIS A 586 -10.91 -23.41 -30.95
N ARG A 587 -9.91 -24.23 -30.57
CA ARG A 587 -8.55 -24.15 -31.11
C ARG A 587 -8.58 -24.32 -32.64
N ALA A 588 -7.73 -23.57 -33.34
CA ALA A 588 -7.67 -23.60 -34.79
C ALA A 588 -7.13 -24.96 -35.28
N PRO A 589 -7.87 -25.72 -36.12
CA PRO A 589 -7.49 -27.08 -36.51
C PRO A 589 -6.12 -27.20 -37.18
N GLU A 590 -5.70 -26.18 -37.93
CA GLU A 590 -4.37 -26.11 -38.57
C GLU A 590 -3.21 -26.08 -37.57
N THR A 591 -3.49 -25.77 -36.30
CA THR A 591 -2.51 -25.81 -35.20
C THR A 591 -2.48 -27.16 -34.49
N MET A 592 -3.37 -28.09 -34.82
CA MET A 592 -3.55 -29.34 -34.08
C MET A 592 -2.98 -30.54 -34.84
N ARG A 593 -2.25 -31.40 -34.11
CA ARG A 593 -1.84 -32.74 -34.57
C ARG A 593 -2.32 -33.74 -33.52
N ALA A 594 -3.00 -34.81 -33.94
CA ALA A 594 -3.40 -35.87 -33.01
C ALA A 594 -2.17 -36.45 -32.29
N PHE A 595 -2.34 -36.79 -31.02
CA PHE A 595 -1.34 -37.48 -30.20
C PHE A 595 -1.12 -38.90 -30.70
N ASP A 596 0.15 -39.30 -30.82
CA ASP A 596 0.57 -40.67 -31.12
C ASP A 596 0.58 -41.56 -29.85
N ASP A 597 0.82 -42.86 -30.05
CA ASP A 597 1.16 -43.78 -28.97
C ASP A 597 2.47 -43.32 -28.30
N GLY A 598 2.53 -43.39 -26.96
CA GLY A 598 3.57 -42.81 -26.13
C GLY A 598 5.03 -43.17 -26.46
N PRO A 599 6.01 -42.59 -25.73
CA PRO A 599 5.83 -41.98 -24.42
C PRO A 599 5.23 -40.56 -24.46
N TYR A 600 4.65 -40.17 -23.33
CA TYR A 600 4.06 -38.86 -23.08
C TYR A 600 4.92 -38.08 -22.08
N TYR A 601 4.84 -36.76 -22.18
CA TYR A 601 5.62 -35.82 -21.40
C TYR A 601 4.70 -34.78 -20.77
N ALA A 602 5.04 -34.34 -19.55
CA ALA A 602 4.37 -33.25 -18.87
C ALA A 602 5.38 -32.25 -18.30
N ALA A 603 5.15 -30.95 -18.53
CA ALA A 603 5.87 -29.87 -17.87
C ALA A 603 4.92 -29.15 -16.90
N ARG A 604 5.33 -28.95 -15.65
CA ARG A 604 4.52 -28.21 -14.67
C ARG A 604 4.52 -26.73 -15.04
N LEU A 605 3.32 -26.16 -15.13
CA LEU A 605 3.09 -24.74 -15.37
C LEU A 605 2.52 -24.07 -14.13
N GLU A 606 2.72 -22.77 -14.04
CA GLU A 606 2.08 -21.91 -13.05
C GLU A 606 1.60 -20.62 -13.73
N ALA A 607 0.45 -20.10 -13.29
CA ALA A 607 -0.03 -18.81 -13.76
C ALA A 607 0.93 -17.71 -13.33
N GLY A 608 1.48 -17.00 -14.32
CA GLY A 608 2.42 -15.92 -14.11
C GLY A 608 1.67 -14.65 -13.71
N MET A 609 2.21 -13.92 -12.76
CA MET A 609 1.65 -12.64 -12.31
C MET A 609 2.67 -11.53 -12.52
N LEU A 610 2.32 -10.61 -13.42
CA LEU A 610 3.11 -9.44 -13.73
C LEU A 610 2.96 -8.39 -12.62
N ASN A 611 1.73 -8.12 -12.22
CA ASN A 611 1.38 -7.17 -11.15
C ASN A 611 -0.08 -7.37 -10.72
N THR A 612 -0.42 -6.77 -9.57
CA THR A 612 -1.80 -6.59 -9.12
C THR A 612 -2.21 -5.12 -9.24
N GLN A 613 -3.49 -4.85 -9.51
CA GLN A 613 -4.05 -3.50 -9.60
C GLN A 613 -4.79 -3.08 -8.31
N GLY A 614 -4.94 -4.00 -7.37
CA GLY A 614 -5.65 -3.77 -6.11
C GLY A 614 -4.89 -2.88 -5.13
N GLY A 615 -5.62 -2.04 -4.39
CA GLY A 615 -5.06 -1.28 -3.28
C GLY A 615 -5.92 -0.10 -2.84
N PRO A 616 -5.35 0.89 -2.12
CA PRO A 616 -6.09 2.07 -1.68
C PRO A 616 -6.65 2.88 -2.85
N ARG A 617 -7.91 3.29 -2.73
CA ARG A 617 -8.57 4.16 -3.71
C ARG A 617 -7.94 5.54 -3.67
N ARG A 618 -7.77 6.16 -4.83
CA ARG A 618 -7.32 7.55 -4.96
C ARG A 618 -8.13 8.36 -5.96
N ASN A 619 -8.07 9.68 -5.85
CA ASN A 619 -8.68 10.61 -6.80
C ASN A 619 -7.67 11.11 -7.87
N ALA A 620 -8.14 11.96 -8.78
CA ALA A 620 -7.31 12.57 -9.83
C ALA A 620 -6.10 13.38 -9.32
N LYS A 621 -6.12 13.82 -8.05
CA LYS A 621 -5.01 14.53 -7.38
C LYS A 621 -4.05 13.58 -6.67
N ALA A 622 -4.21 12.26 -6.89
CA ALA A 622 -3.47 11.22 -6.20
C ALA A 622 -3.68 11.17 -4.68
N GLU A 623 -4.71 11.84 -4.13
CA GLU A 623 -5.05 11.75 -2.71
C GLU A 623 -5.73 10.41 -2.42
N ILE A 624 -5.27 9.68 -1.39
CA ILE A 624 -5.91 8.44 -0.96
C ILE A 624 -7.22 8.77 -0.26
N LEU A 625 -8.28 8.03 -0.59
CA LEU A 625 -9.63 8.26 -0.08
C LEU A 625 -9.96 7.29 1.05
N ASP A 626 -10.70 7.78 2.05
CA ASP A 626 -11.30 6.96 3.09
C ASP A 626 -12.56 6.23 2.59
N VAL A 627 -13.14 5.38 3.46
CA VAL A 627 -14.39 4.64 3.20
C VAL A 627 -15.64 5.53 2.99
N HIS A 628 -15.52 6.85 3.16
CA HIS A 628 -16.54 7.85 2.89
C HIS A 628 -16.21 8.69 1.64
N ALA A 629 -15.24 8.24 0.83
CA ALA A 629 -14.73 8.91 -0.35
C ALA A 629 -14.17 10.33 -0.08
N GLN A 630 -13.70 10.59 1.15
CA GLN A 630 -13.00 11.83 1.49
C GLN A 630 -11.49 11.62 1.45
N PRO A 631 -10.70 12.59 0.95
CA PRO A 631 -9.25 12.53 1.04
C PRO A 631 -8.78 12.37 2.49
N ILE A 632 -7.91 11.38 2.74
CA ILE A 632 -7.15 11.28 3.98
C ILE A 632 -6.06 12.37 3.92
N PRO A 633 -6.08 13.38 4.81
CA PRO A 633 -5.17 14.50 4.67
C PRO A 633 -3.71 14.06 4.73
N HIS A 634 -2.89 14.63 3.84
CA HIS A 634 -1.44 14.38 3.72
C HIS A 634 -1.07 12.96 3.26
N LEU A 635 -2.03 12.20 2.71
CA LEU A 635 -1.78 10.86 2.20
C LEU A 635 -2.07 10.78 0.70
N TYR A 636 -1.04 10.41 -0.05
CA TYR A 636 -1.10 10.30 -1.50
C TYR A 636 -0.70 8.90 -1.95
N GLY A 637 -1.18 8.46 -3.11
CA GLY A 637 -0.91 7.13 -3.66
C GLY A 637 -0.59 7.18 -5.15
N ALA A 638 0.33 6.35 -5.62
CA ALA A 638 0.69 6.26 -7.03
C ALA A 638 1.19 4.87 -7.43
N GLY A 639 1.11 4.57 -8.73
CA GLY A 639 1.49 3.28 -9.30
C GLY A 639 0.43 2.21 -9.11
N GLU A 640 0.87 0.95 -9.12
CA GLU A 640 0.00 -0.24 -9.06
C GLU A 640 -0.64 -0.49 -7.68
N LEU A 641 -0.23 0.26 -6.64
CA LEU A 641 -0.88 0.29 -5.33
C LEU A 641 -2.26 0.97 -5.46
N GLY A 642 -3.26 0.19 -5.89
CA GLY A 642 -4.58 0.68 -6.26
C GLY A 642 -4.59 1.34 -7.65
N GLY A 643 -4.24 0.57 -8.67
CA GLY A 643 -4.13 1.01 -10.05
C GLY A 643 -5.46 1.35 -10.75
N ALA A 644 -5.39 2.17 -11.80
CA ALA A 644 -6.52 2.61 -12.60
C ALA A 644 -6.99 1.55 -13.62
N ASN A 645 -6.17 0.53 -13.89
CA ASN A 645 -6.48 -0.52 -14.87
C ASN A 645 -7.39 -1.57 -14.20
N ALA A 646 -8.69 -1.37 -14.36
CA ALA A 646 -9.70 -1.96 -13.51
C ALA A 646 -10.34 -3.26 -14.02
N ASN A 647 -10.20 -3.56 -15.31
CA ASN A 647 -10.91 -4.66 -15.96
C ASN A 647 -10.12 -5.29 -17.10
N GLN A 648 -9.65 -4.51 -18.07
CA GLN A 648 -8.73 -4.93 -19.13
C GLN A 648 -7.47 -4.09 -19.06
N TYR A 649 -6.39 -4.58 -19.65
CA TYR A 649 -5.08 -3.95 -19.59
C TYR A 649 -4.45 -3.84 -20.96
N ALA A 650 -4.00 -2.64 -21.30
CA ALA A 650 -3.13 -2.43 -22.44
C ALA A 650 -1.69 -2.28 -21.94
N GLY A 651 -0.75 -2.97 -22.59
CA GLY A 651 0.68 -2.94 -22.27
C GLY A 651 1.21 -1.54 -22.00
N GLY A 652 2.09 -1.40 -21.01
CA GLY A 652 2.70 -0.12 -20.65
C GLY A 652 1.82 0.86 -19.88
N SER A 653 0.54 0.54 -19.65
CA SER A 653 -0.39 1.37 -18.87
C SER A 653 0.13 1.60 -17.44
N ASN A 654 0.57 0.55 -16.72
CA ASN A 654 1.12 0.70 -15.36
C ASN A 654 2.32 1.65 -15.30
N LEU A 655 3.20 1.65 -16.30
CA LEU A 655 4.34 2.55 -16.32
C LEU A 655 3.91 4.00 -16.60
N ALA A 656 2.93 4.21 -17.50
CA ALA A 656 2.35 5.53 -17.71
C ALA A 656 1.73 6.06 -16.41
N GLU A 657 1.00 5.19 -15.71
CA GLU A 657 0.37 5.50 -14.44
C GLU A 657 1.38 5.88 -13.35
N CYS A 658 2.49 5.14 -13.26
CA CYS A 658 3.60 5.44 -12.37
C CYS A 658 4.15 6.85 -12.61
N LEU A 659 4.39 7.23 -13.87
CA LEU A 659 4.95 8.54 -14.21
C LEU A 659 3.97 9.67 -13.96
N ILE A 660 2.70 9.49 -14.36
CA ILE A 660 1.64 10.50 -14.26
C ILE A 660 1.27 10.75 -12.79
N PHE A 661 0.81 9.70 -12.08
CA PHE A 661 0.36 9.86 -10.70
C PHE A 661 1.53 9.98 -9.74
N GLY A 662 2.71 9.44 -10.05
CA GLY A 662 3.92 9.71 -9.28
C GLY A 662 4.27 11.20 -9.29
N LYS A 663 4.24 11.84 -10.47
CA LYS A 663 4.44 13.29 -10.58
C LYS A 663 3.39 14.06 -9.79
N ILE A 664 2.11 13.78 -10.01
CA ILE A 664 1.00 14.46 -9.34
C ILE A 664 1.10 14.30 -7.81
N ALA A 665 1.36 13.09 -7.33
CA ALA A 665 1.50 12.81 -5.89
C ALA A 665 2.69 13.56 -5.29
N GLY A 666 3.85 13.58 -5.96
CA GLY A 666 5.02 14.31 -5.51
C GLY A 666 4.79 15.82 -5.43
N GLU A 667 4.21 16.40 -6.48
CA GLU A 667 3.88 17.84 -6.53
C GLU A 667 2.87 18.23 -5.45
N ASN A 668 1.82 17.43 -5.25
CA ASN A 668 0.80 17.72 -4.25
C ASN A 668 1.31 17.50 -2.83
N ALA A 669 2.09 16.44 -2.58
CA ALA A 669 2.69 16.19 -1.27
C ALA A 669 3.71 17.26 -0.87
N ALA A 670 4.36 17.93 -1.82
CA ALA A 670 5.29 19.02 -1.53
C ALA A 670 4.59 20.31 -1.09
N GLN A 671 3.30 20.49 -1.40
CA GLN A 671 2.57 21.71 -1.03
C GLN A 671 2.41 21.82 0.49
N GLN A 672 2.79 22.96 1.06
CA GLN A 672 2.62 23.22 2.49
C GLN A 672 1.14 23.39 2.82
N THR A 673 0.56 22.38 3.48
CA THR A 673 -0.77 22.49 4.06
C THR A 673 -0.63 22.68 5.58
N PRO A 674 -1.11 23.79 6.17
CA PRO A 674 -0.92 24.04 7.60
C PRO A 674 -1.62 22.98 8.46
N LEU A 675 -0.85 22.22 9.23
CA LEU A 675 -1.38 21.49 10.38
C LEU A 675 -1.47 22.44 11.58
N ALA A 676 -2.48 22.26 12.44
CA ALA A 676 -2.49 22.89 13.76
C ALA A 676 -1.18 22.56 14.50
N ALA A 677 -0.69 23.48 15.34
CA ALA A 677 0.62 23.40 15.98
C ALA A 677 0.84 22.02 16.65
N THR A 678 1.71 21.19 16.03
CA THR A 678 2.06 19.85 16.48
C THR A 678 3.41 19.86 17.22
N ALA A 679 3.60 18.87 18.09
CA ALA A 679 4.70 18.78 19.05
C ALA A 679 6.11 19.03 18.42
N PRO A 680 7.06 19.59 19.21
CA PRO A 680 8.43 19.79 18.77
C PRO A 680 9.07 18.49 18.27
N VAL A 681 10.04 18.61 17.35
CA VAL A 681 10.99 17.51 17.11
C VAL A 681 11.85 17.42 18.36
N ASP A 682 11.46 16.57 19.30
CA ASP A 682 12.34 16.18 20.39
C ASP A 682 13.43 15.34 19.76
N GLY A 683 14.62 15.93 19.59
CA GLY A 683 15.81 15.20 19.12
C GLY A 683 15.91 13.82 19.79
N PRO A 684 16.51 12.85 19.09
CA PRO A 684 16.24 11.43 19.26
C PRO A 684 16.21 11.00 20.73
N ALA A 685 15.05 10.55 21.18
CA ALA A 685 15.03 9.64 22.31
C ALA A 685 15.58 8.31 21.83
N GLU A 686 16.80 8.00 22.29
CA GLU A 686 17.64 6.87 21.88
C GLU A 686 18.32 7.02 20.51
N ALA A 687 19.25 7.98 20.43
CA ALA A 687 20.35 7.90 19.47
C ALA A 687 21.19 6.63 19.74
N THR A 688 20.82 5.52 19.10
CA THR A 688 21.72 4.35 18.92
C THR A 688 21.79 3.89 17.47
N VAL A 689 20.95 4.42 16.58
CA VAL A 689 20.92 4.05 15.15
C VAL A 689 21.33 5.25 14.32
N ASP A 690 22.43 5.11 13.60
CA ASP A 690 22.79 6.02 12.52
C ASP A 690 21.72 5.89 11.43
N LEU A 691 21.03 6.98 11.14
CA LEU A 691 19.99 6.98 10.10
C LEU A 691 20.61 6.95 8.69
N GLY A 692 21.89 7.30 8.56
CA GLY A 692 22.60 7.39 7.29
C GLY A 692 22.07 8.52 6.41
N GLY A 693 22.66 8.62 5.21
CA GLY A 693 22.22 9.56 4.16
C GLY A 693 21.54 8.82 3.02
N ASN A 694 22.26 8.71 1.90
CA ASN A 694 21.78 8.09 0.68
C ASN A 694 22.53 6.77 0.46
N ASP A 695 21.86 5.65 0.79
CA ASP A 695 22.44 4.30 0.75
C ASP A 695 22.98 3.93 -0.63
N VAL A 696 22.33 4.45 -1.68
CA VAL A 696 22.74 4.20 -3.06
C VAL A 696 24.07 4.90 -3.36
N VAL A 697 24.20 6.18 -2.97
CA VAL A 697 25.45 6.93 -3.16
C VAL A 697 26.60 6.30 -2.35
N GLU A 698 26.32 5.84 -1.14
CA GLU A 698 27.31 5.16 -0.30
C GLU A 698 27.73 3.79 -0.87
N ALA A 699 26.77 3.02 -1.40
CA ALA A 699 27.03 1.71 -1.99
C ALA A 699 27.77 1.79 -3.34
N ASP A 700 27.49 2.81 -4.16
CA ASP A 700 28.14 3.03 -5.45
C ASP A 700 29.55 3.67 -5.30
N ALA A 701 30.01 3.92 -4.06
CA ALA A 701 31.33 4.50 -3.78
C ALA A 701 32.47 3.47 -3.91
N LEU A 702 33.28 3.61 -4.97
CA LEU A 702 34.45 2.76 -5.23
C LEU A 702 35.55 2.80 -4.14
N ALA A 703 35.54 3.84 -3.30
CA ALA A 703 36.55 4.03 -2.25
C ALA A 703 36.59 2.87 -1.22
N ASN A 704 35.51 2.09 -1.13
CA ASN A 704 35.40 0.94 -0.23
C ASN A 704 36.05 -0.34 -0.79
N ILE A 705 36.49 -0.35 -2.05
CA ILE A 705 37.05 -1.54 -2.71
C ILE A 705 38.58 -1.48 -2.67
N THR A 706 39.19 -2.45 -1.97
CA THR A 706 40.66 -2.53 -1.89
C THR A 706 41.27 -3.04 -3.21
N VAL A 707 42.35 -2.39 -3.63
CA VAL A 707 43.09 -2.72 -4.86
C VAL A 707 44.54 -3.01 -4.51
N GLY A 708 45.01 -4.22 -4.84
CA GLY A 708 46.39 -4.66 -4.64
C GLY A 708 47.33 -4.28 -5.80
N PRO A 709 48.62 -4.67 -5.72
CA PRO A 709 49.57 -4.46 -6.81
C PRO A 709 49.07 -5.09 -8.12
N ASN A 710 49.20 -4.37 -9.23
CA ASN A 710 48.77 -4.79 -10.57
C ASN A 710 47.27 -5.07 -10.71
N GLN A 711 46.45 -4.60 -9.76
CA GLN A 711 45.01 -4.67 -9.84
C GLN A 711 44.42 -3.33 -10.27
N TYR A 712 43.34 -3.39 -11.04
CA TYR A 712 42.67 -2.20 -11.57
C TYR A 712 41.15 -2.41 -11.48
N LEU A 713 40.45 -1.39 -10.99
CA LEU A 713 39.00 -1.40 -10.98
C LEU A 713 38.45 -0.87 -12.30
N GLY A 714 37.43 -1.52 -12.82
CA GLY A 714 36.65 -1.09 -13.96
C GLY A 714 35.18 -1.02 -13.59
N VAL A 715 34.48 -0.04 -14.14
CA VAL A 715 33.09 0.25 -13.81
C VAL A 715 32.26 0.30 -15.07
N SER A 716 31.04 -0.22 -14.98
CA SER A 716 30.02 -0.11 -16.02
C SER A 716 28.66 0.19 -15.42
N GLU A 717 28.04 1.29 -15.86
CA GLU A 717 26.64 1.64 -15.55
C GLU A 717 25.62 0.90 -16.44
N ALA A 718 26.11 0.03 -17.33
CA ALA A 718 25.26 -0.72 -18.24
C ALA A 718 24.59 -1.95 -17.59
N GLY A 719 24.84 -2.22 -16.31
CA GLY A 719 24.20 -3.33 -15.58
C GLY A 719 22.68 -3.16 -15.49
N ILE A 720 21.98 -4.26 -15.23
CA ILE A 720 20.52 -4.25 -15.07
C ILE A 720 20.13 -3.72 -13.69
N GLY A 721 20.80 -4.19 -12.63
CA GLY A 721 20.53 -3.73 -11.25
C GLY A 721 21.39 -2.56 -10.80
N GLY A 722 22.03 -1.86 -11.73
CA GLY A 722 22.91 -0.72 -11.42
C GLY A 722 24.36 -0.98 -11.83
N GLN A 723 25.28 -0.48 -11.01
CA GLN A 723 26.70 -0.48 -11.32
C GLN A 723 27.29 -1.91 -11.26
N VAL A 724 28.04 -2.28 -12.29
CA VAL A 724 28.91 -3.48 -12.28
C VAL A 724 30.35 -3.02 -12.12
N VAL A 725 30.99 -3.46 -11.04
CA VAL A 725 32.40 -3.19 -10.76
C VAL A 725 33.20 -4.48 -10.87
N VAL A 726 34.25 -4.43 -11.67
CA VAL A 726 35.20 -5.53 -11.81
C VAL A 726 36.57 -5.11 -11.30
N ARG A 727 37.27 -6.06 -10.68
CA ARG A 727 38.69 -5.96 -10.35
C ARG A 727 39.44 -6.92 -11.24
N ILE A 728 40.28 -6.38 -12.12
CA ILE A 728 41.18 -7.21 -12.92
C ILE A 728 42.55 -7.29 -12.24
N THR A 729 43.24 -8.41 -12.42
CA THR A 729 44.68 -8.52 -12.16
C THR A 729 45.40 -8.63 -13.50
N TYR A 730 46.31 -7.71 -13.78
CA TYR A 730 46.98 -7.62 -15.08
C TYR A 730 48.49 -7.47 -14.93
N THR A 731 49.25 -8.48 -15.36
CA THR A 731 50.71 -8.54 -15.25
C THR A 731 51.32 -9.07 -16.54
N ASP A 732 52.50 -8.56 -16.93
CA ASP A 732 53.26 -9.05 -18.10
C ASP A 732 52.41 -9.17 -19.37
N ALA A 733 51.65 -8.10 -19.68
CA ALA A 733 50.75 -8.02 -20.83
C ALA A 733 49.63 -9.09 -20.88
N THR A 734 49.32 -9.70 -19.73
CA THR A 734 48.37 -10.81 -19.62
C THR A 734 47.35 -10.55 -18.51
N LEU A 735 46.07 -10.74 -18.84
CA LEU A 735 44.93 -10.70 -17.92
C LEU A 735 44.92 -11.99 -17.10
N GLN A 736 45.39 -11.92 -15.86
CA GLN A 736 45.53 -13.07 -14.97
C GLN A 736 44.22 -13.44 -14.29
N ASN A 737 43.42 -12.43 -13.96
CA ASN A 737 42.18 -12.63 -13.22
C ASN A 737 41.16 -11.53 -13.53
N VAL A 738 39.89 -11.90 -13.50
CA VAL A 738 38.75 -10.99 -13.54
C VAL A 738 37.84 -11.38 -12.37
N GLU A 739 37.67 -10.47 -11.42
CA GLU A 739 36.76 -10.65 -10.29
C GLU A 739 35.63 -9.62 -10.43
N ILE A 740 34.39 -10.08 -10.37
CA ILE A 740 33.25 -9.17 -10.25
C ILE A 740 33.09 -8.88 -8.76
N VAL A 741 33.39 -7.66 -8.34
CA VAL A 741 33.46 -7.26 -6.92
C VAL A 741 32.18 -6.57 -6.45
N GLN A 742 31.36 -6.09 -7.38
CA GLN A 742 30.04 -5.51 -7.12
C GLN A 742 29.17 -5.70 -8.37
N GLN A 743 27.97 -6.23 -8.19
CA GLN A 743 26.98 -6.45 -9.24
C GLN A 743 25.60 -6.67 -8.62
N SER A 744 24.55 -6.45 -9.42
CA SER A 744 23.16 -6.69 -9.02
C SER A 744 22.31 -7.15 -10.20
N GLU A 745 22.92 -7.96 -11.07
CA GLU A 745 22.27 -8.56 -12.23
C GLU A 745 21.17 -9.55 -11.80
N SER A 746 20.26 -9.89 -12.72
CA SER A 746 19.13 -10.75 -12.37
C SER A 746 19.59 -12.18 -12.04
N GLU A 747 19.00 -12.77 -11.01
CA GLU A 747 19.37 -14.10 -10.50
C GLU A 747 19.03 -15.21 -11.50
N ASP A 748 17.98 -15.01 -12.30
CA ASP A 748 17.43 -15.98 -13.26
C ASP A 748 18.11 -15.96 -14.64
N VAL A 749 18.62 -14.79 -15.06
CA VAL A 749 19.17 -14.58 -16.41
C VAL A 749 20.61 -14.06 -16.34
N GLY A 750 20.85 -12.99 -15.58
CA GLY A 750 22.17 -12.34 -15.50
C GLY A 750 23.26 -13.18 -14.84
N GLN A 751 22.90 -14.07 -13.91
CA GLN A 751 23.83 -14.89 -13.12
C GLN A 751 24.77 -15.73 -13.99
N ALA A 752 24.27 -16.30 -15.09
CA ALA A 752 25.10 -17.09 -16.01
C ALA A 752 26.26 -16.25 -16.61
N ALA A 753 26.03 -14.97 -16.89
CA ALA A 753 27.08 -14.06 -17.37
C ALA A 753 28.11 -13.75 -16.28
N VAL A 754 27.67 -13.59 -15.03
CA VAL A 754 28.53 -13.34 -13.87
C VAL A 754 29.47 -14.52 -13.61
N GLU A 755 28.97 -15.75 -13.73
CA GLU A 755 29.76 -16.97 -13.44
C GLU A 755 30.70 -17.36 -14.58
N GLN A 756 30.27 -17.23 -15.84
CA GLN A 756 30.99 -17.84 -16.96
C GLN A 756 31.98 -16.88 -17.65
N LEU A 757 31.63 -15.59 -17.77
CA LEU A 757 32.46 -14.65 -18.54
C LEU A 757 33.85 -14.38 -17.95
N PRO A 758 34.06 -14.27 -16.63
CA PRO A 758 35.38 -14.01 -16.08
C PRO A 758 36.43 -15.05 -16.52
N ALA A 759 36.07 -16.34 -16.45
CA ALA A 759 36.95 -17.42 -16.88
C ALA A 759 37.24 -17.37 -18.39
N ALA A 760 36.21 -17.12 -19.21
CA ALA A 760 36.36 -16.98 -20.65
C ALA A 760 37.29 -15.81 -21.03
N MET A 761 37.18 -14.68 -20.34
CA MET A 761 38.01 -13.49 -20.59
C MET A 761 39.49 -13.71 -20.24
N VAL A 762 39.75 -14.39 -19.11
CA VAL A 762 41.11 -14.77 -18.72
C VAL A 762 41.71 -15.74 -19.75
N GLN A 763 40.95 -16.76 -20.17
CA GLN A 763 41.40 -17.73 -21.17
C GLN A 763 41.69 -17.06 -22.53
N ALA A 764 40.86 -16.11 -22.94
CA ALA A 764 41.03 -15.36 -24.18
C ALA A 764 42.08 -14.23 -24.08
N ASN A 765 42.57 -13.91 -22.88
CA ASN A 765 43.35 -12.71 -22.58
C ASN A 765 42.70 -11.43 -23.15
N SER A 766 41.37 -11.34 -23.11
CA SER A 766 40.60 -10.29 -23.77
C SER A 766 39.23 -10.10 -23.12
N ALA A 767 38.73 -8.86 -23.13
CA ALA A 767 37.34 -8.56 -22.78
C ALA A 767 36.36 -8.88 -23.92
N ASP A 768 36.86 -9.08 -25.15
CA ASP A 768 36.07 -9.38 -26.34
C ASP A 768 35.85 -10.89 -26.49
N VAL A 769 35.06 -11.45 -25.58
CA VAL A 769 34.54 -12.84 -25.64
C VAL A 769 33.09 -12.84 -26.12
N ASP A 770 32.55 -14.01 -26.47
CA ASP A 770 31.13 -14.14 -26.84
C ASP A 770 30.20 -13.83 -25.66
N SER A 771 28.99 -13.35 -25.95
CA SER A 771 27.99 -13.09 -24.89
C SER A 771 27.30 -14.39 -24.51
N ILE A 772 26.92 -14.52 -23.25
CA ILE A 772 26.09 -15.65 -22.82
C ILE A 772 24.68 -15.46 -23.41
N SER A 773 24.15 -16.49 -24.07
CA SER A 773 22.79 -16.48 -24.61
C SER A 773 21.78 -16.23 -23.49
N GLY A 774 20.71 -15.47 -23.77
CA GLY A 774 19.76 -15.00 -22.75
C GLY A 774 20.27 -13.87 -21.84
N ALA A 775 21.57 -13.82 -21.52
CA ALA A 775 22.15 -12.85 -20.58
C ALA A 775 22.91 -11.68 -21.27
N SER A 776 22.35 -11.17 -22.37
CA SER A 776 23.06 -10.23 -23.24
C SER A 776 23.38 -8.87 -22.61
N ALA A 777 22.47 -8.30 -21.81
CA ALA A 777 22.70 -7.01 -21.15
C ALA A 777 23.78 -7.12 -20.06
N SER A 778 23.67 -8.11 -19.18
CA SER A 778 24.68 -8.44 -18.17
C SER A 778 26.05 -8.72 -18.79
N SER A 779 26.07 -9.47 -19.90
CA SER A 779 27.29 -9.74 -20.67
C SER A 779 27.95 -8.45 -21.16
N ARG A 780 27.18 -7.50 -21.71
CA ARG A 780 27.71 -6.20 -22.17
C ARG A 780 28.25 -5.38 -21.00
N ALA A 781 27.57 -5.37 -19.85
CA ALA A 781 28.00 -4.64 -18.67
C ALA A 781 29.34 -5.14 -18.14
N ILE A 782 29.50 -6.44 -17.98
CA ILE A 782 30.76 -7.06 -17.51
C ILE A 782 31.89 -6.77 -18.51
N LYS A 783 31.65 -6.96 -19.81
CA LYS A 783 32.64 -6.64 -20.87
C LYS A 783 33.07 -5.18 -20.83
N SER A 784 32.12 -4.26 -20.68
CA SER A 784 32.37 -2.82 -20.59
C SER A 784 33.21 -2.49 -19.36
N ALA A 785 32.89 -3.07 -18.20
CA ALA A 785 33.64 -2.88 -16.97
C ALA A 785 35.09 -3.37 -17.11
N VAL A 786 35.30 -4.55 -17.70
CA VAL A 786 36.66 -5.08 -17.94
C VAL A 786 37.44 -4.22 -18.93
N LYS A 787 36.80 -3.71 -20.00
CA LYS A 787 37.42 -2.74 -20.92
C LYS A 787 37.81 -1.45 -20.20
N ASN A 788 36.96 -0.95 -19.31
CA ASN A 788 37.24 0.21 -18.47
C ASN A 788 38.43 -0.02 -17.53
N ALA A 789 38.56 -1.22 -16.94
CA ALA A 789 39.72 -1.57 -16.12
C ALA A 789 41.01 -1.65 -16.97
N LEU A 790 40.95 -2.31 -18.12
CA LEU A 790 42.09 -2.48 -19.04
C LEU A 790 42.59 -1.15 -19.61
N SER A 791 41.72 -0.15 -19.79
CA SER A 791 42.16 1.18 -20.25
C SER A 791 43.05 1.87 -19.22
N LYS A 792 42.83 1.63 -17.92
CA LYS A 792 43.63 2.19 -16.80
C LYS A 792 44.99 1.54 -16.65
N VAL A 793 45.13 0.27 -17.06
CA VAL A 793 46.43 -0.41 -17.17
C VAL A 793 47.36 0.39 -18.10
N LYS A 794 46.84 0.81 -19.26
CA LYS A 794 47.63 1.51 -20.29
C LYS A 794 48.09 2.89 -19.85
N THR A 795 47.37 3.55 -18.95
CA THR A 795 47.71 4.88 -18.41
C THR A 795 48.80 4.84 -17.34
N THR A 796 49.11 3.67 -16.78
CA THR A 796 50.10 3.50 -15.69
C THR A 796 51.51 3.18 -16.21
N VAL A 797 51.67 2.97 -17.52
CA VAL A 797 52.93 2.60 -18.20
C VAL A 797 53.58 3.80 -18.92
N GLN A 798 53.24 5.03 -18.55
CA GLN A 798 53.92 6.26 -19.04
C GLN A 798 54.73 6.96 -17.96
#